data_AF-A0A815W827-F1
#
_entry.id   AF-A0A815W827-F1
#
_cell.length_a   1.000
_cell.length_b   1.000
_cell.length_c   1.000
_cell.angle_alpha   90.00
_cell.angle_beta   90.00
_cell.angle_gamma   90.00
#
_symmetry.space_group_name_H-M   'P 1'
#
loop_
_entity.id
_entity.type
_entity.pdbx_description
1 polymer ?
#
loop_
_entity_poly.entity_id
_entity_poly.type
_entity_poly.pdbx_seq_one_letter_code
_entity_poly.pdbx_strand_id
1 'polypeptide(L)'
;MTIRQLKEDLCRRLRGYNAQTTCLTFDNEQLYDEDSIADYGIKLGSVLGLIDLNSKHRNLQGFIGLKFVDISNNDSLRRIEWAKTSPPQWRRARHGLCLEGQCRNSVCAAFNHTVIMSMGFRRFDMLSDADATTTKCPMCKQFVRPVTCSFNNCWWRYKGRKCLENQPPEPCECDWKRADDAYHRFDENHDKNVTWLQLVLEVVKESALDVRESSPERSPDSDEVVLEPTESVKSIESKTWVPGTGLNTSALTTSPSSRLATAAIAVQRSNEVNGSLEEHKTGVDWFVRQGKLWCPWESNTCTNKLTIQGQGIVEIMQRTSTPFELKLSNKNDPHDPQAFSIILSVNDNKVTLSTSTKEYCTSMESLHKIQTDTGCWHRYWISFYAANRNIQYGIGEIRPSFSIFNINLPENESRLMKEICYLHVKLNGNEKMLTESTKLKDQIHFYIAKTPVVYDHPLLVVPKDQYTLEHHVFNRGIPPSKLEKPCQDLYDTVINFRLNTDDFPDLTSVIDKSIQNPKGWCHKKLIEKANRFGKPNLKATYLRLTAGERAGNAPGHNFVIEIWPPGHFSPIHNHSNAYAIIRVLSGETLAKLYPALNLSILQYKPIEQILHEGSVTWMSPSLNQTHQLKNVDLYGKCCITIQCYAYGPEDQQHYEFFDYIANDERSIGHFDPIPDMNFFDFIGIMRQERQDIFSS
;
A
#
# COMPACT_ATOMS: atom_id res chain seq x y z
N MET A 1 -46.64 -1.88 24.68
CA MET A 1 -46.41 -2.23 23.25
C MET A 1 -44.94 -2.59 23.12
N THR A 2 -44.64 -3.77 22.57
CA THR A 2 -43.25 -4.19 22.32
C THR A 2 -42.70 -3.52 21.06
N ILE A 3 -41.38 -3.47 20.92
CA ILE A 3 -40.73 -2.97 19.72
C ILE A 3 -41.11 -3.82 18.50
N ARG A 4 -41.26 -5.15 18.65
CA ARG A 4 -41.80 -6.03 17.60
C ARG A 4 -43.18 -5.56 17.12
N GLN A 5 -44.11 -5.34 18.04
CA GLN A 5 -45.47 -4.91 17.71
C GLN A 5 -45.49 -3.54 17.02
N LEU A 6 -44.66 -2.60 17.51
CA LEU A 6 -44.51 -1.28 16.91
C LEU A 6 -43.93 -1.37 15.48
N LYS A 7 -42.89 -2.19 15.30
CA LYS A 7 -42.24 -2.43 14.00
C LYS A 7 -43.21 -3.05 12.99
N GLU A 8 -43.98 -4.05 13.41
CA GLU A 8 -45.01 -4.70 12.58
C GLU A 8 -46.15 -3.73 12.20
N ASP A 9 -46.54 -2.83 13.09
CA ASP A 9 -47.55 -1.80 12.79
C ASP A 9 -47.00 -0.73 11.84
N LEU A 10 -45.76 -0.28 12.02
CA LEU A 10 -45.09 0.68 11.14
C LEU A 10 -44.88 0.11 9.73
N CYS A 11 -44.39 -1.13 9.61
CA CYS A 11 -44.20 -1.77 8.31
C CYS A 11 -45.52 -2.03 7.58
N ARG A 12 -46.64 -2.27 8.30
CA ARG A 12 -47.96 -2.36 7.67
C ARG A 12 -48.44 -1.02 7.10
N ARG A 13 -48.08 0.10 7.74
CA ARG A 13 -48.49 1.45 7.32
C ARG A 13 -47.58 2.04 6.24
N LEU A 14 -46.30 1.71 6.25
CA LEU A 14 -45.29 2.23 5.32
C LEU A 14 -45.02 1.21 4.20
N ARG A 15 -45.44 1.53 2.96
CA ARG A 15 -45.21 0.65 1.80
C ARG A 15 -43.71 0.53 1.49
N GLY A 16 -43.19 -0.69 1.38
CA GLY A 16 -41.79 -0.96 0.99
C GLY A 16 -40.88 -1.49 2.09
N TYR A 17 -41.36 -1.62 3.33
CA TYR A 17 -40.59 -2.15 4.47
C TYR A 17 -41.13 -3.50 4.95
N ASN A 18 -40.24 -4.41 5.35
CA ASN A 18 -40.60 -5.74 5.89
C ASN A 18 -40.13 -5.86 7.35
N ALA A 19 -41.04 -6.23 8.25
CA ALA A 19 -40.75 -6.33 9.69
C ALA A 19 -39.62 -7.33 10.03
N GLN A 20 -39.39 -8.34 9.19
CA GLN A 20 -38.30 -9.31 9.35
C GLN A 20 -36.93 -8.72 8.97
N THR A 21 -36.92 -7.72 8.10
CA THR A 21 -35.70 -7.10 7.55
C THR A 21 -35.54 -5.66 8.00
N THR A 22 -36.45 -5.14 8.83
CA THR A 22 -36.42 -3.75 9.30
C THR A 22 -35.91 -3.68 10.73
N CYS A 23 -35.13 -2.64 11.02
CA CYS A 23 -34.62 -2.29 12.33
C CYS A 23 -35.17 -0.91 12.72
N LEU A 24 -35.56 -0.74 13.99
CA LEU A 24 -35.92 0.56 14.54
C LEU A 24 -34.76 1.11 15.38
N THR A 25 -34.56 2.42 15.35
CA THR A 25 -33.56 3.10 16.17
C THR A 25 -34.14 4.28 16.94
N PHE A 26 -33.57 4.58 18.10
CA PHE A 26 -33.85 5.76 18.91
C PHE A 26 -32.53 6.23 19.55
N ASP A 27 -32.22 7.53 19.49
CA ASP A 27 -30.95 8.10 20.01
C ASP A 27 -29.67 7.33 19.58
N ASN A 28 -29.61 6.95 18.30
CA ASN A 28 -28.52 6.16 17.69
C ASN A 28 -28.35 4.73 18.25
N GLU A 29 -29.27 4.25 19.08
CA GLU A 29 -29.32 2.86 19.52
C GLU A 29 -30.37 2.08 18.74
N GLN A 30 -30.04 0.82 18.41
CA GLN A 30 -30.99 -0.12 17.85
C GLN A 30 -31.97 -0.60 18.93
N LEU A 31 -33.26 -0.55 18.59
CA LEU A 31 -34.34 -1.11 19.39
C LEU A 31 -34.49 -2.59 19.10
N TYR A 32 -34.54 -3.42 20.14
CA TYR A 32 -34.69 -4.87 20.01
C TYR A 32 -36.15 -5.31 20.16
N ASP A 33 -36.55 -6.26 19.32
CA ASP A 33 -37.94 -6.72 19.17
C ASP A 33 -38.63 -7.17 20.46
N GLU A 34 -37.87 -7.77 21.38
CA GLU A 34 -38.40 -8.34 22.63
C GLU A 34 -38.62 -7.28 23.72
N ASP A 35 -38.04 -6.10 23.56
CA ASP A 35 -38.12 -5.03 24.54
C ASP A 35 -39.42 -4.23 24.38
N SER A 36 -39.77 -3.48 25.41
CA SER A 36 -40.89 -2.54 25.40
C SER A 36 -40.42 -1.13 25.07
N ILE A 37 -41.34 -0.31 24.55
CA ILE A 37 -41.07 1.12 24.27
C ILE A 37 -40.66 1.88 25.54
N ALA A 38 -41.15 1.44 26.70
CA ALA A 38 -40.81 2.04 27.98
C ALA A 38 -39.35 1.78 28.39
N ASP A 39 -38.76 0.66 27.97
CA ASP A 39 -37.38 0.28 28.32
C ASP A 39 -36.35 1.25 27.71
N TYR A 40 -36.73 1.92 26.61
CA TYR A 40 -35.91 2.93 25.93
C TYR A 40 -36.30 4.37 26.28
N GLY A 41 -37.23 4.57 27.22
CA GLY A 41 -37.68 5.91 27.62
C GLY A 41 -38.35 6.72 26.49
N ILE A 42 -38.87 6.04 25.45
CA ILE A 42 -39.50 6.68 24.30
C ILE A 42 -40.84 7.28 24.74
N LYS A 43 -41.02 8.60 24.50
CA LYS A 43 -42.20 9.36 24.91
C LYS A 43 -43.03 9.76 23.68
N LEU A 44 -44.26 10.21 23.93
CA LEU A 44 -45.10 10.79 22.88
C LEU A 44 -44.37 11.99 22.26
N GLY A 45 -44.15 11.95 20.93
CA GLY A 45 -43.39 12.96 20.18
C GLY A 45 -41.92 12.59 19.90
N SER A 46 -41.40 11.48 20.45
CA SER A 46 -40.08 10.95 20.09
C SER A 46 -39.99 10.54 18.63
N VAL A 47 -38.83 10.78 18.00
CA VAL A 47 -38.56 10.42 16.60
C VAL A 47 -37.79 9.11 16.54
N LEU A 48 -38.30 8.14 15.80
CA LEU A 48 -37.64 6.85 15.59
C LEU A 48 -37.05 6.77 14.19
N GLY A 49 -35.84 6.23 14.09
CA GLY A 49 -35.26 5.83 12.80
C GLY A 49 -35.80 4.47 12.38
N LEU A 50 -36.03 4.29 11.08
CA LEU A 50 -36.51 3.03 10.50
C LEU A 50 -35.59 2.64 9.35
N ILE A 51 -34.95 1.48 9.46
CA ILE A 51 -33.83 1.05 8.61
C ILE A 51 -34.16 -0.32 7.99
N ASP A 52 -34.13 -0.45 6.66
CA ASP A 52 -34.25 -1.74 5.98
C ASP A 52 -32.88 -2.40 5.76
N LEU A 53 -32.66 -3.53 6.40
CA LEU A 53 -31.45 -4.34 6.37
C LEU A 53 -31.27 -5.11 5.05
N ASN A 54 -32.30 -5.19 4.20
CA ASN A 54 -32.22 -5.79 2.87
C ASN A 54 -31.87 -4.79 1.76
N SER A 55 -31.80 -3.50 2.07
CA SER A 55 -31.33 -2.49 1.14
C SER A 55 -29.86 -2.78 0.78
N LYS A 56 -29.59 -2.97 -0.52
CA LYS A 56 -28.24 -3.25 -1.08
C LYS A 56 -27.23 -2.10 -0.89
N HIS A 57 -27.56 -1.08 -0.11
CA HIS A 57 -26.67 -0.01 0.30
C HIS A 57 -25.88 -0.40 1.55
N ARG A 58 -24.70 -1.00 1.32
CA ARG A 58 -23.66 -1.16 2.35
C ARG A 58 -23.17 0.21 2.80
N ASN A 59 -23.30 0.51 4.11
CA ASN A 59 -22.46 1.37 4.97
C ASN A 59 -23.23 2.07 6.10
N LEU A 60 -23.96 1.31 6.92
CA LEU A 60 -24.52 1.83 8.19
C LEU A 60 -23.73 1.39 9.44
N GLN A 61 -22.85 0.38 9.36
CA GLN A 61 -22.00 -0.01 10.50
C GLN A 61 -21.00 1.09 10.91
N GLY A 62 -20.56 1.93 9.96
CA GLY A 62 -19.66 3.06 10.23
C GLY A 62 -20.32 4.25 10.94
N PHE A 63 -21.65 4.28 11.01
CA PHE A 63 -22.41 5.32 11.72
C PHE A 63 -22.78 4.93 13.16
N ILE A 64 -22.88 3.63 13.46
CA ILE A 64 -23.45 3.13 14.73
C ILE A 64 -22.37 2.54 15.65
N GLY A 65 -21.19 2.20 15.11
CA GLY A 65 -20.11 1.56 15.87
C GLY A 65 -20.49 0.16 16.38
N LEU A 66 -19.48 -0.64 16.73
CA LEU A 66 -19.64 -2.01 17.23
C LEU A 66 -19.46 -2.04 18.74
N LYS A 67 -20.52 -2.34 19.51
CA LYS A 67 -20.37 -2.72 20.93
C LYS A 67 -19.66 -4.07 21.02
N PHE A 68 -18.45 -4.08 21.58
CA PHE A 68 -17.58 -5.25 21.75
C PHE A 68 -16.66 -5.04 22.96
N VAL A 69 -16.09 -6.12 23.52
CA VAL A 69 -15.16 -6.04 24.66
C VAL A 69 -14.02 -5.06 24.40
N ASP A 70 -13.56 -4.34 25.44
CA ASP A 70 -12.43 -3.43 25.33
C ASP A 70 -11.10 -4.21 25.35
N ILE A 71 -10.65 -4.63 24.17
CA ILE A 71 -9.38 -5.37 24.04
C ILE A 71 -8.13 -4.51 24.27
N SER A 72 -8.28 -3.20 24.46
CA SER A 72 -7.16 -2.34 24.84
C SER A 72 -6.87 -2.36 26.34
N ASN A 73 -7.81 -2.84 27.16
CA ASN A 73 -7.59 -3.08 28.56
C ASN A 73 -6.91 -4.46 28.77
N ASN A 74 -5.61 -4.47 29.03
CA ASN A 74 -4.87 -5.72 29.26
C ASN A 74 -5.31 -6.46 30.53
N ASP A 75 -5.94 -5.78 31.50
CA ASP A 75 -6.38 -6.41 32.75
C ASP A 75 -7.56 -7.39 32.53
N SER A 76 -8.26 -7.23 31.41
CA SER A 76 -9.35 -8.13 30.98
C SER A 76 -8.85 -9.40 30.29
N LEU A 77 -7.55 -9.50 29.94
CA LEU A 77 -6.99 -10.68 29.28
C LEU A 77 -6.77 -11.82 30.29
N ARG A 78 -7.47 -12.94 30.09
CA ARG A 78 -7.36 -14.14 30.91
C ARG A 78 -6.73 -15.29 30.13
N ARG A 79 -5.66 -15.87 30.67
CA ARG A 79 -5.08 -17.12 30.17
C ARG A 79 -5.82 -18.30 30.79
N ILE A 80 -6.59 -19.04 29.99
CA ILE A 80 -7.42 -20.16 30.45
C ILE A 80 -6.80 -21.47 29.96
N GLU A 81 -6.52 -22.38 30.90
CA GLU A 81 -6.01 -23.72 30.59
C GLU A 81 -7.03 -24.57 29.83
N TRP A 82 -6.52 -25.45 28.95
CA TRP A 82 -7.38 -26.37 28.20
C TRP A 82 -8.14 -27.33 29.13
N ALA A 83 -9.39 -27.61 28.79
CA ALA A 83 -10.22 -28.54 29.54
C ALA A 83 -9.61 -29.95 29.50
N LYS A 84 -9.53 -30.61 30.67
CA LYS A 84 -9.09 -32.02 30.78
C LYS A 84 -10.08 -33.01 30.16
N THR A 85 -11.33 -32.60 30.01
CA THR A 85 -12.41 -33.38 29.42
C THR A 85 -12.79 -32.80 28.07
N SER A 86 -13.32 -33.65 27.18
CA SER A 86 -13.76 -33.22 25.85
C SER A 86 -14.89 -32.19 25.96
N PRO A 87 -14.70 -30.93 25.50
CA PRO A 87 -15.76 -29.92 25.56
C PRO A 87 -16.86 -30.23 24.53
N PRO A 88 -18.08 -29.69 24.74
CA PRO A 88 -19.14 -29.78 23.74
C PRO A 88 -18.68 -29.15 22.42
N GLN A 89 -19.23 -29.62 21.29
CA GLN A 89 -18.75 -29.25 19.95
C GLN A 89 -18.72 -27.74 19.72
N TRP A 90 -19.67 -26.99 20.31
CA TRP A 90 -19.74 -25.53 20.20
C TRP A 90 -18.71 -24.77 21.07
N ARG A 91 -17.93 -25.45 21.91
CA ARG A 91 -16.84 -24.89 22.72
C ARG A 91 -15.46 -25.39 22.28
N ARG A 92 -15.33 -25.97 21.09
CA ARG A 92 -14.03 -26.41 20.55
C ARG A 92 -13.34 -25.25 19.82
N ALA A 93 -12.20 -24.81 20.35
CA ALA A 93 -11.34 -23.82 19.72
C ALA A 93 -10.38 -24.46 18.70
N ARG A 94 -9.90 -23.66 17.75
CA ARG A 94 -8.75 -24.01 16.89
C ARG A 94 -7.68 -22.94 17.06
N HIS A 95 -6.45 -23.25 16.65
CA HIS A 95 -5.33 -22.30 16.73
C HIS A 95 -5.61 -21.00 15.98
N GLY A 96 -5.11 -19.90 16.51
CA GLY A 96 -5.33 -18.54 15.99
C GLY A 96 -6.45 -17.78 16.70
N LEU A 97 -7.11 -16.90 15.95
CA LEU A 97 -8.23 -16.09 16.44
C LEU A 97 -9.47 -16.95 16.64
N CYS A 98 -10.09 -16.80 17.80
CA CYS A 98 -11.41 -17.32 18.10
C CYS A 98 -12.32 -16.18 18.53
N LEU A 99 -13.55 -16.15 18.03
CA LEU A 99 -14.59 -15.20 18.44
C LEU A 99 -15.66 -15.94 19.24
N GLU A 100 -16.26 -15.27 20.22
CA GLU A 100 -17.33 -15.85 21.04
C GLU A 100 -18.60 -15.04 20.96
N GLY A 101 -19.74 -15.72 20.98
CA GLY A 101 -21.06 -15.12 21.06
C GLY A 101 -22.13 -16.13 21.40
N GLN A 102 -23.32 -15.68 21.75
CA GLN A 102 -24.42 -16.56 22.14
C GLN A 102 -25.23 -17.03 20.93
N CYS A 103 -25.48 -18.33 20.81
CA CYS A 103 -26.36 -18.85 19.77
C CYS A 103 -27.84 -18.63 20.16
N ARG A 104 -28.58 -17.89 19.32
CA ARG A 104 -30.00 -17.55 19.55
C ARG A 104 -30.99 -18.43 18.78
N ASN A 105 -30.50 -19.41 18.03
CA ASN A 105 -31.36 -20.32 17.29
C ASN A 105 -31.98 -21.35 18.25
N SER A 106 -33.29 -21.24 18.52
CA SER A 106 -34.03 -22.08 19.48
C SER A 106 -34.02 -23.58 19.17
N VAL A 107 -33.81 -23.97 17.92
CA VAL A 107 -33.71 -25.38 17.51
C VAL A 107 -32.27 -25.93 17.54
N CYS A 108 -31.28 -25.10 17.90
CA CYS A 108 -29.88 -25.49 17.94
C CYS A 108 -29.53 -26.17 19.26
N ALA A 109 -28.70 -27.22 19.23
CA ALA A 109 -28.14 -27.83 20.43
C ALA A 109 -27.31 -26.85 21.30
N ALA A 110 -26.83 -25.75 20.71
CA ALA A 110 -26.11 -24.68 21.39
C ALA A 110 -27.01 -23.48 21.75
N PHE A 111 -28.35 -23.60 21.66
CA PHE A 111 -29.26 -22.51 22.01
C PHE A 111 -28.99 -21.96 23.41
N ASN A 112 -28.95 -20.64 23.53
CA ASN A 112 -28.60 -19.89 24.75
C ASN A 112 -27.20 -20.16 25.34
N HIS A 113 -26.37 -20.95 24.67
CA HIS A 113 -24.98 -21.16 25.06
C HIS A 113 -24.03 -20.27 24.24
N THR A 114 -22.93 -19.87 24.88
CA THR A 114 -21.81 -19.21 24.20
C THR A 114 -21.08 -20.22 23.33
N VAL A 115 -20.92 -19.88 22.05
CA VAL A 115 -20.23 -20.71 21.06
C VAL A 115 -18.92 -20.08 20.65
N ILE A 116 -17.93 -20.91 20.31
CA ILE A 116 -16.64 -20.50 19.77
C ILE A 116 -16.68 -20.58 18.24
N MET A 117 -16.28 -19.49 17.60
CA MET A 117 -16.17 -19.34 16.16
C MET A 117 -14.69 -19.18 15.83
N SER A 118 -14.04 -20.26 15.40
CA SER A 118 -12.61 -20.25 15.10
C SER A 118 -12.33 -19.58 13.75
N MET A 119 -11.78 -18.37 13.77
CA MET A 119 -11.40 -17.62 12.58
C MET A 119 -10.01 -18.00 12.07
N GLY A 120 -9.16 -18.55 12.93
CA GLY A 120 -7.82 -19.01 12.56
C GLY A 120 -6.80 -17.89 12.46
N PHE A 121 -5.77 -18.09 11.64
CA PHE A 121 -4.68 -17.14 11.47
C PHE A 121 -4.99 -16.20 10.30
N ARG A 122 -5.58 -15.04 10.60
CA ARG A 122 -5.94 -14.06 9.58
C ARG A 122 -5.98 -12.64 10.14
N ARG A 123 -6.02 -11.66 9.24
CA ARG A 123 -6.53 -10.32 9.53
C ARG A 123 -8.06 -10.38 9.55
N PHE A 124 -8.67 -9.76 10.55
CA PHE A 124 -10.11 -9.78 10.76
C PHE A 124 -10.57 -8.39 11.23
N ASP A 125 -11.29 -7.68 10.38
CA ASP A 125 -11.94 -6.41 10.72
C ASP A 125 -13.33 -6.68 11.30
N MET A 126 -13.51 -6.37 12.58
CA MET A 126 -14.72 -6.70 13.32
C MET A 126 -15.97 -5.98 12.80
N LEU A 127 -15.83 -4.86 12.07
CA LEU A 127 -16.97 -4.12 11.55
C LEU A 127 -17.38 -4.60 10.15
N SER A 128 -16.43 -5.00 9.31
CA SER A 128 -16.71 -5.47 7.94
C SER A 128 -16.83 -6.98 7.83
N ASP A 129 -16.06 -7.72 8.63
CA ASP A 129 -15.89 -9.15 8.46
C ASP A 129 -16.76 -9.96 9.41
N ALA A 130 -17.36 -9.37 10.46
CA ALA A 130 -18.26 -10.08 11.38
C ALA A 130 -19.71 -10.06 10.87
N ASP A 131 -20.04 -10.99 9.96
CA ASP A 131 -21.33 -11.05 9.29
C ASP A 131 -21.95 -12.46 9.27
N ALA A 132 -23.13 -12.56 8.64
CA ALA A 132 -23.87 -13.82 8.52
C ALA A 132 -23.14 -14.91 7.72
N THR A 133 -22.04 -14.59 7.03
CA THR A 133 -21.23 -15.52 6.25
C THR A 133 -20.04 -16.07 7.02
N THR A 134 -19.48 -15.29 7.95
CA THR A 134 -18.24 -15.59 8.68
C THR A 134 -18.46 -16.02 10.13
N THR A 135 -19.24 -15.26 10.92
CA THR A 135 -19.43 -15.48 12.35
C THR A 135 -20.68 -16.32 12.58
N LYS A 136 -20.51 -17.64 12.40
CA LYS A 136 -21.59 -18.61 12.44
C LYS A 136 -21.47 -19.54 13.64
N CYS A 137 -22.61 -19.92 14.21
CA CYS A 137 -22.67 -21.01 15.15
C CYS A 137 -22.09 -22.29 14.52
N PRO A 138 -21.13 -22.96 15.16
CA PRO A 138 -20.55 -24.19 14.61
C PRO A 138 -21.56 -25.33 14.47
N MET A 139 -22.66 -25.29 15.22
CA MET A 139 -23.73 -26.29 15.19
C MET A 139 -24.76 -26.01 14.10
N CYS A 140 -25.48 -24.88 14.19
CA CYS A 140 -26.62 -24.60 13.30
C CYS A 140 -26.27 -23.70 12.10
N LYS A 141 -25.02 -23.23 12.01
CA LYS A 141 -24.51 -22.34 10.94
C LYS A 141 -25.22 -20.99 10.81
N GLN A 142 -26.11 -20.64 11.75
CA GLN A 142 -26.74 -19.33 11.82
C GLN A 142 -25.78 -18.27 12.36
N PHE A 143 -25.99 -17.02 11.97
CA PHE A 143 -25.21 -15.88 12.45
C PHE A 143 -25.20 -15.81 13.97
N VAL A 144 -24.01 -15.56 14.53
CA VAL A 144 -23.79 -15.31 15.95
C VAL A 144 -22.99 -14.02 16.05
N ARG A 145 -23.55 -13.03 16.75
CA ARG A 145 -22.87 -11.76 17.01
C ARG A 145 -21.70 -11.99 17.97
N PRO A 146 -20.46 -11.67 17.59
CA PRO A 146 -19.32 -11.70 18.50
C PRO A 146 -19.48 -10.67 19.62
N VAL A 147 -19.12 -11.07 20.85
CA VAL A 147 -19.08 -10.18 22.02
C VAL A 147 -17.68 -10.10 22.63
N THR A 148 -16.86 -11.13 22.42
CA THR A 148 -15.45 -11.14 22.81
C THR A 148 -14.61 -11.97 21.82
N CYS A 149 -13.28 -11.90 21.99
CA CYS A 149 -12.30 -12.68 21.23
C CYS A 149 -11.30 -13.38 22.16
N SER A 150 -10.60 -14.33 21.57
CA SER A 150 -9.51 -15.06 22.19
C SER A 150 -8.45 -15.48 21.18
N PHE A 151 -7.27 -15.79 21.72
CA PHE A 151 -6.08 -16.13 20.98
C PHE A 151 -5.46 -17.40 21.58
N ASN A 152 -4.98 -18.31 20.75
CA ASN A 152 -4.26 -19.50 21.20
C ASN A 152 -3.27 -19.96 20.13
N ASN A 153 -2.08 -20.39 20.55
CA ASN A 153 -1.03 -20.90 19.66
C ASN A 153 -0.71 -19.94 18.49
N CYS A 154 -0.63 -18.63 18.78
CA CYS A 154 -0.47 -17.61 17.76
C CYS A 154 0.23 -16.35 18.27
N TRP A 155 0.70 -15.53 17.34
CA TRP A 155 0.98 -14.12 17.59
C TRP A 155 -0.21 -13.29 17.16
N TRP A 156 -0.53 -12.27 17.95
CA TRP A 156 -1.65 -11.39 17.67
C TRP A 156 -1.28 -9.94 17.96
N ARG A 157 -1.94 -9.04 17.24
CA ARG A 157 -2.00 -7.62 17.54
C ARG A 157 -3.36 -7.06 17.13
N TYR A 158 -3.68 -5.85 17.57
CA TYR A 158 -4.87 -5.16 17.13
C TYR A 158 -4.59 -3.69 16.82
N LYS A 159 -5.48 -3.10 16.02
CA LYS A 159 -5.56 -1.68 15.76
C LYS A 159 -7.02 -1.26 15.68
N GLY A 160 -7.39 -0.19 16.37
CA GLY A 160 -8.77 0.26 16.39
C GLY A 160 -8.95 1.73 16.74
N ARG A 161 -10.21 2.15 16.69
CA ARG A 161 -10.69 3.46 17.16
C ARG A 161 -11.94 3.22 17.98
N LYS A 162 -11.93 3.61 19.26
CA LYS A 162 -13.06 3.41 20.18
C LYS A 162 -13.67 4.73 20.63
N CYS A 163 -14.97 4.74 20.88
CA CYS A 163 -15.68 5.86 21.49
C CYS A 163 -15.90 5.56 22.97
N LEU A 164 -15.41 6.45 23.81
CA LEU A 164 -15.78 6.52 25.23
C LEU A 164 -16.92 7.54 25.39
N GLU A 165 -17.80 7.34 26.36
CA GLU A 165 -18.92 8.25 26.61
C GLU A 165 -18.42 9.70 26.75
N ASN A 166 -19.02 10.62 26.00
CA ASN A 166 -18.71 12.07 26.00
C ASN A 166 -17.27 12.44 25.61
N GLN A 167 -16.54 11.58 24.89
CA GLN A 167 -15.20 11.86 24.38
C GLN A 167 -15.09 11.65 22.87
N PRO A 168 -14.19 12.38 22.18
CA PRO A 168 -13.90 12.11 20.78
C PRO A 168 -13.31 10.70 20.60
N PRO A 169 -13.48 10.05 19.43
CA PRO A 169 -12.97 8.70 19.20
C PRO A 169 -11.45 8.63 19.36
N GLU A 170 -10.98 7.72 20.20
CA GLU A 170 -9.56 7.52 20.53
C GLU A 170 -8.97 6.39 19.68
N PRO A 171 -7.83 6.59 18.98
CA PRO A 171 -7.09 5.52 18.33
C PRO A 171 -6.31 4.69 19.36
N CYS A 172 -6.32 3.37 19.20
CA CYS A 172 -5.52 2.45 20.02
C CYS A 172 -4.97 1.28 19.20
N GLU A 173 -3.81 0.79 19.58
CA GLU A 173 -3.15 -0.36 18.97
C GLU A 173 -2.24 -1.06 19.98
N CYS A 174 -1.81 -2.29 19.67
CA CYS A 174 -0.75 -2.95 20.42
C CYS A 174 0.30 -3.55 19.50
N ASP A 175 1.49 -3.76 20.05
CA ASP A 175 2.53 -4.57 19.41
C ASP A 175 2.16 -6.05 19.37
N TRP A 176 2.92 -6.82 18.61
CA TRP A 176 2.76 -8.27 18.52
C TRP A 176 2.95 -8.93 19.89
N LYS A 177 1.93 -9.68 20.32
CA LYS A 177 1.93 -10.47 21.56
C LYS A 177 1.82 -11.95 21.24
N ARG A 178 2.52 -12.78 22.00
CA ARG A 178 2.40 -14.24 21.91
C ARG A 178 1.24 -14.72 22.78
N ALA A 179 0.36 -15.53 22.21
CA ALA A 179 -0.55 -16.41 22.93
C ALA A 179 0.01 -17.83 22.86
N ASP A 180 0.43 -18.36 24.01
CA ASP A 180 0.96 -19.71 24.12
C ASP A 180 -0.13 -20.79 23.94
N ASP A 181 0.18 -22.04 24.30
CA ASP A 181 -0.76 -23.17 24.25
C ASP A 181 -1.78 -23.12 25.39
N ALA A 182 -2.56 -22.04 25.42
CA ALA A 182 -3.71 -21.83 26.28
C ALA A 182 -4.69 -20.88 25.60
N TYR A 183 -5.91 -20.82 26.13
CA TYR A 183 -6.98 -20.02 25.59
C TYR A 183 -6.97 -18.61 26.21
N HIS A 184 -6.31 -17.65 25.54
CA HIS A 184 -6.15 -16.28 26.00
C HIS A 184 -7.36 -15.46 25.61
N ARG A 185 -8.31 -15.27 26.52
CA ARG A 185 -9.64 -14.71 26.26
C ARG A 185 -9.80 -13.36 26.96
N PHE A 186 -10.39 -12.40 26.27
CA PHE A 186 -10.81 -11.13 26.86
C PHE A 186 -12.13 -11.32 27.63
N ASP A 187 -12.19 -10.89 28.89
CA ASP A 187 -13.37 -11.03 29.74
C ASP A 187 -14.33 -9.86 29.56
N GLU A 188 -15.46 -10.11 28.91
CA GLU A 188 -16.54 -9.16 28.67
C GLU A 188 -17.32 -8.75 29.93
N ASN A 189 -17.12 -9.44 31.07
CA ASN A 189 -17.77 -9.10 32.34
C ASN A 189 -16.88 -8.25 33.25
N HIS A 190 -15.59 -8.13 32.93
CA HIS A 190 -14.66 -7.31 33.71
C HIS A 190 -14.80 -5.81 33.39
N ASP A 191 -15.22 -5.50 32.15
CA ASP A 191 -15.36 -4.13 31.64
C ASP A 191 -16.74 -3.89 30.99
N LYS A 192 -17.16 -2.62 30.95
CA LYS A 192 -18.26 -2.23 30.07
C LYS A 192 -17.80 -2.34 28.61
N ASN A 193 -18.58 -3.01 27.76
CA ASN A 193 -18.37 -3.01 26.31
C ASN A 193 -18.22 -1.56 25.80
N VAL A 194 -17.20 -1.33 24.98
CA VAL A 194 -16.98 -0.04 24.32
C VAL A 194 -17.52 -0.07 22.90
N THR A 195 -17.80 1.10 22.34
CA THR A 195 -18.25 1.22 20.96
C THR A 195 -17.06 1.44 20.05
N TRP A 196 -16.74 0.46 19.21
CA TRP A 196 -15.64 0.54 18.25
C TRP A 196 -16.11 1.12 16.91
N LEU A 197 -15.46 2.18 16.44
CA LEU A 197 -15.63 2.70 15.08
C LEU A 197 -14.71 2.01 14.06
N GLN A 198 -13.67 1.34 14.55
CA GLN A 198 -12.77 0.50 13.79
C GLN A 198 -12.13 -0.49 14.75
N LEU A 199 -12.06 -1.77 14.38
CA LEU A 199 -11.33 -2.76 15.16
C LEU A 199 -10.83 -3.88 14.25
N VAL A 200 -9.52 -3.93 14.05
CA VAL A 200 -8.84 -4.92 13.22
C VAL A 200 -7.98 -5.79 14.13
N LEU A 201 -8.25 -7.09 14.16
CA LEU A 201 -7.37 -8.10 14.73
C LEU A 201 -6.44 -8.63 13.63
N GLU A 202 -5.16 -8.80 13.93
CA GLU A 202 -4.21 -9.49 13.06
C GLU A 202 -3.61 -10.67 13.82
N VAL A 203 -3.73 -11.88 13.26
CA VAL A 203 -3.26 -13.11 13.89
C VAL A 203 -2.42 -13.95 12.93
N VAL A 204 -1.22 -14.32 13.36
CA VAL A 204 -0.26 -15.15 12.60
C VAL A 204 0.24 -16.30 13.45
N LYS A 205 0.72 -17.39 12.82
CA LYS A 205 1.26 -18.55 13.55
C LYS A 205 2.63 -18.26 14.18
N GLU A 206 3.50 -17.57 13.44
CA GLU A 206 4.89 -17.23 13.79
C GLU A 206 5.12 -15.73 13.46
N SER A 207 5.80 -15.00 14.34
CA SER A 207 6.13 -13.58 14.10
C SER A 207 7.52 -13.45 13.50
N ALA A 208 7.81 -12.30 12.87
CA ALA A 208 9.16 -11.99 12.37
C ALA A 208 10.24 -11.95 13.47
N LEU A 209 9.85 -11.91 14.75
CA LEU A 209 10.75 -11.98 15.90
C LEU A 209 11.25 -13.42 16.15
N ASP A 210 10.39 -14.43 16.00
CA ASP A 210 10.75 -15.86 16.18
C ASP A 210 11.68 -16.39 15.08
N VAL A 211 11.61 -15.81 13.87
CA VAL A 211 12.46 -16.19 12.73
C VAL A 211 13.92 -15.76 12.95
N ARG A 212 14.18 -14.81 13.86
CA ARG A 212 15.54 -14.35 14.21
C ARG A 212 16.21 -15.25 15.24
N GLU A 213 15.47 -15.85 16.18
CA GLU A 213 16.03 -16.70 17.25
C GLU A 213 16.25 -18.17 16.85
N SER A 214 15.64 -18.63 15.75
CA SER A 214 15.74 -20.03 15.27
C SER A 214 16.84 -20.28 14.23
N SER A 215 17.70 -19.29 13.97
CA SER A 215 18.94 -19.50 13.21
C SER A 215 19.97 -20.16 14.13
N PRO A 216 20.59 -21.30 13.77
CA PRO A 216 21.55 -21.95 14.65
C PRO A 216 22.78 -21.05 14.81
N GLU A 217 22.96 -20.50 16.01
CA GLU A 217 24.23 -19.92 16.45
C GLU A 217 25.30 -21.02 16.39
N ARG A 218 26.26 -20.87 15.48
CA ARG A 218 27.54 -21.59 15.61
C ARG A 218 28.30 -20.93 16.76
N SER A 219 28.36 -21.61 17.89
CA SER A 219 29.30 -21.31 18.97
C SER A 219 30.74 -21.58 18.51
N PRO A 220 31.72 -20.73 18.87
CA PRO A 220 33.14 -20.99 18.66
C PRO A 220 33.72 -21.86 19.81
N ASP A 221 34.65 -22.73 19.44
CA ASP A 221 35.57 -23.54 20.26
C ASP A 221 35.02 -24.68 21.15
N SER A 222 35.30 -25.93 20.75
CA SER A 222 36.40 -26.75 21.32
C SER A 222 36.37 -28.19 20.78
N ASP A 223 37.55 -28.62 20.29
CA ASP A 223 38.12 -29.96 20.27
C ASP A 223 37.26 -31.17 19.84
N GLU A 224 37.50 -31.67 18.62
CA GLU A 224 37.77 -33.11 18.49
C GLU A 224 38.71 -33.44 17.32
N VAL A 225 39.63 -34.34 17.63
CA VAL A 225 40.90 -34.69 16.99
C VAL A 225 40.69 -35.47 15.69
N VAL A 226 41.34 -35.04 14.60
CA VAL A 226 41.66 -35.95 13.48
C VAL A 226 43.11 -35.71 13.03
N LEU A 227 43.85 -36.82 13.01
CA LEU A 227 45.28 -36.97 12.78
C LEU A 227 45.70 -36.60 11.34
N GLU A 228 46.78 -35.84 11.18
CA GLU A 228 47.55 -35.80 9.92
C GLU A 228 48.39 -37.09 9.75
N PRO A 229 48.95 -37.36 8.54
CA PRO A 229 50.26 -36.79 8.24
C PRO A 229 50.49 -36.35 6.76
N THR A 230 51.25 -35.24 6.66
CA THR A 230 52.40 -34.98 5.75
C THR A 230 52.17 -34.82 4.24
N GLU A 231 52.45 -33.63 3.69
CA GLU A 231 53.78 -33.30 3.13
C GLU A 231 53.89 -31.83 2.71
N SER A 232 55.12 -31.33 2.79
CA SER A 232 55.61 -29.96 2.77
C SER A 232 56.05 -29.44 1.39
N VAL A 233 56.14 -28.09 1.24
CA VAL A 233 57.29 -27.30 0.70
C VAL A 233 56.95 -26.13 -0.28
N LYS A 234 57.15 -24.90 0.25
CA LYS A 234 57.80 -23.65 -0.27
C LYS A 234 57.25 -22.76 -1.41
N SER A 235 56.87 -21.52 -1.04
CA SER A 235 57.45 -20.16 -1.37
C SER A 235 58.30 -19.96 -2.65
N ILE A 236 58.45 -18.83 -3.37
CA ILE A 236 58.02 -17.39 -3.34
C ILE A 236 58.61 -16.71 -4.64
N GLU A 237 57.96 -15.63 -5.15
CA GLU A 237 58.43 -14.43 -5.91
C GLU A 237 58.96 -14.36 -7.39
N SER A 238 58.23 -13.52 -8.19
CA SER A 238 58.63 -12.23 -8.82
C SER A 238 59.26 -12.08 -10.24
N LYS A 239 58.76 -11.01 -10.92
CA LYS A 239 59.40 -9.99 -11.81
C LYS A 239 59.33 -10.06 -13.38
N THR A 240 58.53 -9.10 -13.91
CA THR A 240 58.77 -8.07 -14.98
C THR A 240 59.22 -8.41 -16.41
N TRP A 241 58.56 -7.82 -17.42
CA TRP A 241 59.12 -7.57 -18.77
C TRP A 241 58.42 -6.42 -19.55
N VAL A 242 59.14 -5.77 -20.49
CA VAL A 242 58.76 -4.66 -21.41
C VAL A 242 59.53 -4.84 -22.76
N PRO A 243 59.31 -4.08 -23.86
CA PRO A 243 58.39 -4.32 -25.00
C PRO A 243 59.07 -4.33 -26.41
N GLY A 244 58.29 -4.41 -27.52
CA GLY A 244 58.78 -4.20 -28.90
C GLY A 244 57.73 -3.94 -30.02
N THR A 245 57.72 -2.69 -30.50
CA THR A 245 57.35 -1.97 -31.77
C THR A 245 56.84 -2.60 -33.10
N GLY A 246 55.98 -1.82 -33.82
CA GLY A 246 56.04 -1.46 -35.28
C GLY A 246 54.99 -2.10 -36.25
N LEU A 247 54.49 -1.53 -37.38
CA LEU A 247 54.26 -0.19 -38.00
C LEU A 247 53.59 -0.43 -39.39
N ASN A 248 52.67 0.48 -39.85
CA ASN A 248 52.31 0.91 -41.24
C ASN A 248 51.71 -0.08 -42.30
N THR A 249 50.92 0.25 -43.36
CA THR A 249 50.29 1.46 -43.99
C THR A 249 49.38 1.08 -45.21
N SER A 250 48.39 1.94 -45.56
CA SER A 250 47.88 2.36 -46.92
C SER A 250 47.12 1.39 -47.87
N ALA A 251 46.28 1.77 -48.86
CA ALA A 251 45.37 2.89 -49.17
C ALA A 251 44.64 2.65 -50.55
N LEU A 252 43.40 3.16 -50.70
CA LEU A 252 42.76 3.85 -51.87
C LEU A 252 42.18 3.16 -53.16
N THR A 253 40.96 3.65 -53.51
CA THR A 253 40.32 4.00 -54.85
C THR A 253 39.72 2.89 -55.74
N THR A 254 38.61 2.98 -56.51
CA THR A 254 37.53 3.97 -56.88
C THR A 254 36.37 3.26 -57.65
N SER A 255 35.20 3.92 -57.79
CA SER A 255 33.87 3.59 -58.40
C SER A 255 33.81 3.33 -59.95
N PRO A 256 32.66 3.14 -60.70
CA PRO A 256 31.21 3.30 -60.35
C PRO A 256 30.12 2.36 -61.01
N SER A 257 28.87 2.50 -60.50
CA SER A 257 27.53 2.38 -61.15
C SER A 257 26.84 1.03 -61.40
N SER A 258 25.67 0.81 -60.75
CA SER A 258 24.32 0.76 -61.35
C SER A 258 23.28 0.26 -60.32
N ARG A 259 22.00 0.31 -60.69
CA ARG A 259 20.80 0.63 -59.87
C ARG A 259 20.15 -0.56 -59.14
N LEU A 260 19.44 -0.23 -58.04
CA LEU A 260 18.13 -0.75 -57.53
C LEU A 260 17.97 -2.30 -57.42
N ALA A 261 17.46 -2.93 -56.36
CA ALA A 261 16.50 -2.54 -55.32
C ALA A 261 16.47 -3.58 -54.18
N THR A 262 15.81 -3.21 -53.08
CA THR A 262 15.14 -4.08 -52.07
C THR A 262 15.96 -4.54 -50.87
N ALA A 263 15.41 -4.21 -49.70
CA ALA A 263 15.92 -4.39 -48.36
C ALA A 263 15.80 -5.85 -47.87
N ALA A 264 16.83 -6.31 -47.16
CA ALA A 264 16.74 -7.39 -46.19
C ALA A 264 17.85 -7.25 -45.14
N ILE A 265 17.45 -7.57 -43.92
CA ILE A 265 18.16 -7.64 -42.65
C ILE A 265 19.19 -8.78 -42.68
N ALA A 266 20.38 -8.58 -42.08
CA ALA A 266 20.97 -9.46 -41.06
C ALA A 266 22.47 -9.14 -40.77
N VAL A 267 22.75 -8.91 -39.48
CA VAL A 267 23.78 -9.57 -38.65
C VAL A 267 25.20 -9.73 -39.23
N GLN A 268 26.23 -9.15 -38.60
CA GLN A 268 27.15 -9.85 -37.66
C GLN A 268 28.38 -8.99 -37.25
N ARG A 269 28.73 -9.06 -35.95
CA ARG A 269 30.07 -9.00 -35.31
C ARG A 269 31.09 -7.90 -35.69
N SER A 270 31.57 -7.18 -34.67
CA SER A 270 32.97 -7.30 -34.24
C SER A 270 33.30 -6.51 -32.95
N ASN A 271 33.85 -7.25 -31.99
CA ASN A 271 35.01 -6.97 -31.14
C ASN A 271 35.08 -5.77 -30.17
N GLU A 272 35.15 -6.18 -28.90
CA GLU A 272 35.86 -5.66 -27.73
C GLU A 272 36.91 -4.55 -27.94
N VAL A 273 36.81 -3.51 -27.10
CA VAL A 273 37.95 -2.86 -26.45
C VAL A 273 37.61 -2.63 -24.98
N ASN A 274 38.44 -3.17 -24.11
CA ASN A 274 38.48 -2.94 -22.66
C ASN A 274 38.75 -1.47 -22.32
N GLY A 275 38.01 -0.92 -21.35
CA GLY A 275 38.29 0.36 -20.74
C GLY A 275 37.53 0.51 -19.41
N SER A 276 38.26 0.33 -18.31
CA SER A 276 38.00 0.79 -16.93
C SER A 276 36.62 0.54 -16.32
N LEU A 277 36.62 -0.22 -15.23
CA LEU A 277 35.61 -0.21 -14.18
C LEU A 277 35.34 1.22 -13.70
N GLU A 278 34.35 1.89 -14.29
CA GLU A 278 33.64 2.99 -13.66
C GLU A 278 32.45 2.40 -12.90
N GLU A 279 32.43 2.61 -11.59
CA GLU A 279 31.22 2.46 -10.78
C GLU A 279 30.13 3.35 -11.38
N HIS A 280 29.18 2.74 -12.08
CA HIS A 280 28.01 3.40 -12.63
C HIS A 280 27.14 3.97 -11.50
N LYS A 281 27.43 5.20 -11.09
CA LYS A 281 26.51 6.07 -10.33
C LYS A 281 25.36 6.50 -11.25
N THR A 282 24.43 5.60 -11.51
CA THR A 282 23.22 5.88 -12.29
C THR A 282 22.10 6.37 -11.38
N GLY A 283 22.12 7.66 -11.05
CA GLY A 283 20.91 8.32 -10.57
C GLY A 283 19.99 8.58 -11.77
N VAL A 284 18.89 7.84 -11.83
CA VAL A 284 17.89 7.93 -12.90
C VAL A 284 16.89 9.04 -12.54
N ASP A 285 16.55 9.87 -13.54
CA ASP A 285 15.73 11.06 -13.37
C ASP A 285 14.24 10.69 -13.42
N TRP A 286 13.56 10.80 -12.28
CA TRP A 286 12.31 10.08 -12.07
C TRP A 286 11.04 10.83 -12.45
N PHE A 287 11.02 11.93 -13.20
CA PHE A 287 9.74 12.65 -13.36
C PHE A 287 9.60 13.43 -14.67
N VAL A 288 8.80 12.89 -15.60
CA VAL A 288 8.19 13.70 -16.66
C VAL A 288 6.72 13.91 -16.31
N ARG A 289 6.27 15.18 -16.16
CA ARG A 289 4.89 15.52 -15.81
C ARG A 289 4.36 16.71 -16.59
N GLN A 290 3.04 16.72 -16.80
CA GLN A 290 2.30 17.90 -17.27
C GLN A 290 2.05 18.88 -16.11
N GLY A 291 3.08 19.68 -15.79
CA GLY A 291 3.00 20.84 -14.92
C GLY A 291 4.01 21.87 -15.39
N LYS A 292 3.70 23.17 -15.29
CA LYS A 292 4.66 24.22 -15.71
C LYS A 292 5.86 24.15 -14.76
N LEU A 293 6.96 23.57 -15.24
CA LEU A 293 8.28 23.73 -14.64
C LEU A 293 8.54 25.24 -14.53
N TRP A 294 8.72 25.73 -13.31
CA TRP A 294 9.36 27.04 -13.18
C TRP A 294 10.86 26.79 -13.25
N CYS A 295 11.49 27.30 -14.30
CA CYS A 295 12.93 27.27 -14.44
C CYS A 295 13.53 28.60 -13.94
N PRO A 296 14.02 28.69 -12.69
CA PRO A 296 14.65 29.91 -12.19
C PRO A 296 15.90 30.30 -12.99
N TRP A 297 16.58 29.33 -13.64
CA TRP A 297 17.73 29.57 -14.50
C TRP A 297 17.39 30.22 -15.85
N GLU A 298 16.20 30.02 -16.39
CA GLU A 298 15.75 30.71 -17.61
C GLU A 298 15.24 32.12 -17.29
N SER A 299 14.54 32.25 -16.16
CA SER A 299 13.99 33.53 -15.71
C SER A 299 15.03 34.44 -15.04
N ASN A 300 16.23 33.91 -14.76
CA ASN A 300 17.34 34.57 -14.05
C ASN A 300 16.87 35.29 -12.78
N THR A 301 16.00 34.62 -12.01
CA THR A 301 15.43 35.15 -10.77
C THR A 301 15.16 34.03 -9.78
N CYS A 302 15.36 34.31 -8.50
CA CYS A 302 14.95 33.45 -7.39
C CYS A 302 13.51 33.75 -6.93
N THR A 303 12.78 34.55 -7.69
CA THR A 303 11.39 34.95 -7.42
C THR A 303 10.46 34.56 -8.55
N ASN A 304 9.36 33.92 -8.23
CA ASN A 304 8.29 33.59 -9.16
C ASN A 304 6.97 34.24 -8.76
N LYS A 305 6.20 34.73 -9.73
CA LYS A 305 4.81 35.14 -9.50
C LYS A 305 3.88 33.94 -9.67
N LEU A 306 3.19 33.59 -8.59
CA LEU A 306 2.23 32.50 -8.56
C LEU A 306 1.06 32.76 -9.50
N THR A 307 0.54 31.70 -10.13
CA THR A 307 -0.55 31.84 -11.10
C THR A 307 -1.90 32.14 -10.43
N ILE A 308 -2.12 31.64 -9.21
CA ILE A 308 -3.33 31.91 -8.43
C ILE A 308 -2.90 32.45 -7.06
N GLN A 309 -3.55 33.52 -6.63
CA GLN A 309 -3.26 34.13 -5.33
C GLN A 309 -3.83 33.27 -4.19
N GLY A 310 -3.07 33.16 -3.10
CA GLY A 310 -3.47 32.49 -1.86
C GLY A 310 -3.73 30.99 -1.96
N GLN A 311 -3.38 30.34 -3.07
CA GLN A 311 -3.43 28.90 -3.17
C GLN A 311 -2.40 28.31 -4.13
N GLY A 312 -2.05 27.05 -3.90
CA GLY A 312 -1.30 26.24 -4.83
C GLY A 312 -0.38 25.27 -4.12
N ILE A 313 0.50 24.67 -4.92
CA ILE A 313 1.55 23.77 -4.48
C ILE A 313 2.86 24.28 -5.04
N VAL A 314 3.89 24.32 -4.20
CA VAL A 314 5.28 24.48 -4.63
C VAL A 314 6.00 23.19 -4.29
N GLU A 315 6.56 22.56 -5.31
CA GLU A 315 7.38 21.37 -5.23
C GLU A 315 8.82 21.77 -5.56
N ILE A 316 9.75 21.28 -4.74
CA ILE A 316 11.17 21.27 -5.02
C ILE A 316 11.64 19.82 -5.07
N MET A 317 12.23 19.45 -6.20
CA MET A 317 12.94 18.19 -6.32
C MET A 317 14.43 18.46 -6.27
N GLN A 318 15.15 17.61 -5.54
CA GLN A 318 16.60 17.73 -5.42
C GLN A 318 17.25 16.36 -5.53
N ARG A 319 18.26 16.25 -6.38
CA ARG A 319 19.16 15.10 -6.44
C ARG A 319 20.37 15.27 -5.53
N THR A 320 20.74 16.52 -5.23
CA THR A 320 21.74 16.88 -4.23
C THR A 320 21.08 17.28 -2.92
N SER A 321 21.70 16.96 -1.78
CA SER A 321 21.24 17.38 -0.46
C SER A 321 21.62 18.86 -0.21
N THR A 322 20.83 19.80 -0.76
CA THR A 322 21.06 21.24 -0.62
C THR A 322 19.97 21.89 0.24
N PRO A 323 20.30 22.42 1.45
CA PRO A 323 19.34 23.13 2.29
C PRO A 323 18.59 24.21 1.52
N PHE A 324 17.30 24.39 1.80
CA PHE A 324 16.49 25.36 1.09
C PHE A 324 15.47 26.05 1.97
N GLU A 325 15.03 27.22 1.53
CA GLU A 325 13.90 27.94 2.10
C GLU A 325 12.96 28.39 0.97
N LEU A 326 11.67 28.12 1.17
CA LEU A 326 10.57 28.59 0.32
C LEU A 326 9.79 29.65 1.10
N LYS A 327 9.81 30.88 0.61
CA LYS A 327 9.07 32.01 1.17
C LYS A 327 7.93 32.41 0.22
N LEU A 328 6.70 32.09 0.60
CA LEU A 328 5.49 32.50 -0.10
C LEU A 328 5.03 33.86 0.45
N SER A 329 5.00 34.90 -0.37
CA SER A 329 4.80 36.29 0.07
C SER A 329 3.69 37.03 -0.69
N ASN A 330 3.07 38.02 -0.06
CA ASN A 330 2.20 38.99 -0.73
C ASN A 330 2.96 40.17 -1.38
N LYS A 331 4.29 40.21 -1.24
CA LYS A 331 5.16 41.26 -1.82
C LYS A 331 6.18 40.64 -2.78
N ASN A 332 6.61 41.42 -3.76
CA ASN A 332 7.66 41.01 -4.70
C ASN A 332 9.08 41.21 -4.12
N ASP A 333 9.23 42.10 -3.14
CA ASP A 333 10.49 42.27 -2.44
C ASP A 333 10.57 41.26 -1.28
N PRO A 334 11.50 40.29 -1.30
CA PRO A 334 11.65 39.30 -0.24
C PRO A 334 12.05 39.93 1.11
N HIS A 335 12.51 41.19 1.15
CA HIS A 335 12.92 41.88 2.37
C HIS A 335 11.92 42.92 2.87
N ASP A 336 10.74 43.05 2.24
CA ASP A 336 9.73 44.00 2.68
C ASP A 336 9.27 43.66 4.12
N PRO A 337 9.51 44.55 5.10
CA PRO A 337 9.18 44.28 6.51
C PRO A 337 7.66 44.26 6.78
N GLN A 338 6.85 44.74 5.84
CA GLN A 338 5.39 44.71 5.92
C GLN A 338 4.79 43.48 5.23
N ALA A 339 5.60 42.64 4.61
CA ALA A 339 5.12 41.46 3.91
C ALA A 339 4.53 40.42 4.87
N PHE A 340 3.32 39.95 4.57
CA PHE A 340 2.86 38.68 5.11
C PHE A 340 3.52 37.55 4.31
N SER A 341 4.13 36.59 5.00
CA SER A 341 4.77 35.45 4.33
C SER A 341 4.57 34.16 5.08
N ILE A 342 4.50 33.05 4.33
CA ILE A 342 4.68 31.68 4.85
C ILE A 342 6.11 31.27 4.50
N ILE A 343 6.85 30.75 5.46
CA ILE A 343 8.26 30.41 5.33
C ILE A 343 8.44 28.95 5.73
N LEU A 344 8.91 28.14 4.78
CA LEU A 344 9.33 26.77 5.01
C LEU A 344 10.84 26.69 4.83
N SER A 345 11.57 26.34 5.89
CA SER A 345 13.03 26.16 5.84
C SER A 345 13.37 24.70 6.16
N VAL A 346 14.08 24.04 5.26
CA VAL A 346 14.45 22.62 5.33
C VAL A 346 15.97 22.50 5.26
N ASN A 347 16.59 21.92 6.30
CA ASN A 347 18.03 21.64 6.34
C ASN A 347 18.31 20.27 7.00
N ASP A 348 19.59 19.98 7.20
CA ASP A 348 20.15 18.77 7.82
C ASP A 348 19.84 18.62 9.31
N ASN A 349 19.62 19.74 9.99
CA ASN A 349 19.41 19.81 11.44
C ASN A 349 17.93 19.83 11.82
N LYS A 350 17.10 20.58 11.10
CA LYS A 350 15.67 20.75 11.36
C LYS A 350 14.87 21.17 10.13
N VAL A 351 13.55 21.03 10.24
CA VAL A 351 12.58 21.70 9.39
C VAL A 351 11.72 22.62 10.22
N THR A 352 11.48 23.83 9.70
CA THR A 352 10.63 24.83 10.33
C THR A 352 9.58 25.33 9.36
N LEU A 353 8.33 25.41 9.82
CA LEU A 353 7.23 26.09 9.14
C LEU A 353 6.77 27.26 10.01
N SER A 354 6.87 28.45 9.45
CA SER A 354 6.50 29.69 10.11
C SER A 354 5.72 30.61 9.17
N THR A 355 5.19 31.66 9.76
CA THR A 355 4.71 32.84 9.07
C THR A 355 5.57 34.03 9.49
N SER A 356 5.47 35.17 8.80
CA SER A 356 6.18 36.38 9.22
C SER A 356 5.73 36.90 10.60
N THR A 357 4.63 36.38 11.16
CA THR A 357 4.11 36.74 12.48
C THR A 357 4.54 35.78 13.58
N LYS A 358 4.66 34.48 13.30
CA LYS A 358 5.07 33.45 14.28
C LYS A 358 5.54 32.14 13.65
N GLU A 359 6.29 31.38 14.43
CA GLU A 359 6.60 29.97 14.15
C GLU A 359 5.43 29.05 14.53
N TYR A 360 5.16 28.03 13.70
CA TYR A 360 4.08 27.07 13.91
C TYR A 360 4.57 25.66 14.20
N CYS A 361 5.53 25.18 13.43
CA CYS A 361 6.04 23.81 13.55
C CYS A 361 7.55 23.80 13.39
N THR A 362 8.19 22.98 14.22
CA THR A 362 9.60 22.65 14.10
C THR A 362 9.76 21.15 14.33
N SER A 363 10.58 20.49 13.51
CA SER A 363 10.92 19.08 13.70
C SER A 363 12.41 18.84 13.45
N MET A 364 13.01 17.98 14.29
CA MET A 364 14.39 17.54 14.16
C MET A 364 14.49 16.07 13.70
N GLU A 365 13.35 15.42 13.45
CA GLU A 365 13.28 14.03 13.02
C GLU A 365 14.00 13.83 11.69
N SER A 366 14.81 12.77 11.59
CA SER A 366 15.61 12.47 10.40
C SER A 366 14.76 12.37 9.12
N LEU A 367 13.56 11.80 9.22
CA LEU A 367 12.63 11.62 8.10
C LEU A 367 12.03 12.91 7.58
N HIS A 368 11.96 13.95 8.42
CA HIS A 368 11.27 15.19 8.06
C HIS A 368 12.20 16.18 7.36
N LYS A 369 13.51 15.99 7.54
CA LYS A 369 14.60 16.86 7.12
C LYS A 369 15.06 16.56 5.71
N ILE A 370 16.06 17.32 5.28
CA ILE A 370 16.70 17.06 4.00
C ILE A 370 17.27 15.64 3.97
N GLN A 371 16.90 14.89 2.94
CA GLN A 371 17.39 13.55 2.69
C GLN A 371 18.83 13.64 2.18
N THR A 372 19.69 12.78 2.68
CA THR A 372 21.11 12.75 2.32
C THR A 372 21.30 12.24 0.89
N ASP A 373 22.43 12.62 0.28
CA ASP A 373 22.75 12.35 -1.12
C ASP A 373 22.90 10.84 -1.39
N THR A 374 21.78 10.21 -1.73
CA THR A 374 21.72 8.83 -2.20
C THR A 374 21.93 8.73 -3.71
N GLY A 375 22.26 9.84 -4.39
CA GLY A 375 22.25 9.94 -5.85
C GLY A 375 20.85 9.88 -6.49
N CYS A 376 19.79 9.81 -5.69
CA CYS A 376 18.39 9.72 -6.13
C CYS A 376 17.69 11.09 -6.00
N TRP A 377 16.60 11.27 -6.75
CA TRP A 377 15.74 12.43 -6.60
C TRP A 377 14.86 12.36 -5.36
N HIS A 378 14.93 13.40 -4.54
CA HIS A 378 14.06 13.61 -3.38
C HIS A 378 13.08 14.72 -3.66
N ARG A 379 11.80 14.47 -3.38
CA ARG A 379 10.71 15.43 -3.56
C ARG A 379 10.32 16.02 -2.21
N TYR A 380 10.21 17.35 -2.17
CA TYR A 380 9.64 18.10 -1.06
C TYR A 380 8.54 19.00 -1.62
N TRP A 381 7.47 19.20 -0.85
CA TRP A 381 6.36 20.02 -1.31
C TRP A 381 5.71 20.79 -0.18
N ILE A 382 5.25 22.00 -0.49
CA ILE A 382 4.37 22.80 0.35
C ILE A 382 3.08 23.10 -0.42
N SER A 383 1.95 22.85 0.23
CA SER A 383 0.61 23.21 -0.24
C SER A 383 0.02 24.24 0.70
N PHE A 384 -0.62 25.26 0.15
CA PHE A 384 -1.29 26.29 0.94
C PHE A 384 -2.63 26.63 0.29
N TYR A 385 -3.65 26.84 1.11
CA TYR A 385 -4.99 27.15 0.63
C TYR A 385 -5.72 28.10 1.57
N ALA A 386 -5.80 29.37 1.17
CA ALA A 386 -6.40 30.44 1.95
C ALA A 386 -7.85 30.15 2.37
N ALA A 387 -8.67 29.60 1.48
CA ALA A 387 -10.08 29.35 1.78
C ALA A 387 -10.28 28.28 2.87
N ASN A 388 -9.42 27.26 2.91
CA ASN A 388 -9.42 26.25 3.99
C ASN A 388 -8.52 26.64 5.17
N ARG A 389 -7.85 27.80 5.09
CA ARG A 389 -6.87 28.29 6.06
C ARG A 389 -5.73 27.30 6.31
N ASN A 390 -5.44 26.43 5.35
CA ASN A 390 -4.62 25.25 5.58
C ASN A 390 -3.27 25.36 4.89
N ILE A 391 -2.21 24.92 5.58
CA ILE A 391 -0.86 24.75 5.02
C ILE A 391 -0.39 23.35 5.33
N GLN A 392 0.13 22.66 4.32
CA GLN A 392 0.70 21.33 4.43
C GLN A 392 2.13 21.32 3.87
N TYR A 393 3.02 20.59 4.51
CA TYR A 393 4.35 20.27 4.02
C TYR A 393 4.56 18.76 4.06
N GLY A 394 5.21 18.19 3.05
CA GLY A 394 5.54 16.76 3.01
C GLY A 394 6.74 16.44 2.13
N ILE A 395 7.15 15.16 2.20
CA ILE A 395 8.25 14.57 1.43
C ILE A 395 7.69 13.41 0.62
N GLY A 396 8.16 13.25 -0.61
CA GLY A 396 7.66 12.23 -1.54
C GLY A 396 6.31 12.61 -2.14
N GLU A 397 5.47 11.63 -2.41
CA GLU A 397 4.18 11.79 -3.09
C GLU A 397 3.29 12.86 -2.43
N ILE A 398 2.67 13.69 -3.27
CA ILE A 398 1.93 14.88 -2.86
C ILE A 398 0.50 14.50 -2.47
N ARG A 399 0.26 14.30 -1.17
CA ARG A 399 -1.08 14.02 -0.61
C ARG A 399 -1.15 14.25 0.91
N PRO A 400 -2.34 14.50 1.49
CA PRO A 400 -2.47 14.77 2.92
C PRO A 400 -1.92 13.67 3.84
N SER A 401 -2.14 12.40 3.52
CA SER A 401 -1.67 11.27 4.34
C SER A 401 -0.15 11.17 4.45
N PHE A 402 0.60 11.84 3.57
CA PHE A 402 2.07 11.94 3.62
C PHE A 402 2.56 13.34 4.00
N SER A 403 1.68 14.19 4.51
CA SER A 403 2.07 15.47 5.10
C SER A 403 2.80 15.22 6.44
N ILE A 404 3.93 15.91 6.60
CA ILE A 404 4.71 15.99 7.83
C ILE A 404 4.12 17.07 8.73
N PHE A 405 3.84 18.24 8.15
CA PHE A 405 3.11 19.31 8.82
C PHE A 405 1.78 19.53 8.14
N ASN A 406 0.74 19.72 8.94
CA ASN A 406 -0.60 20.07 8.49
C ASN A 406 -1.22 21.02 9.52
N ILE A 407 -1.21 22.32 9.21
CA ILE A 407 -1.64 23.37 10.14
C ILE A 407 -2.81 24.16 9.57
N ASN A 408 -3.66 24.64 10.48
CA ASN A 408 -4.69 25.61 10.16
C ASN A 408 -4.28 26.98 10.73
N LEU A 409 -4.19 27.97 9.85
CA LEU A 409 -3.97 29.36 10.21
C LEU A 409 -5.21 29.94 10.90
N PRO A 410 -5.02 30.86 11.86
CA PRO A 410 -6.11 31.65 12.41
C PRO A 410 -6.69 32.57 11.33
N GLU A 411 -7.94 32.99 11.53
CA GLU A 411 -8.71 33.75 10.55
C GLU A 411 -8.00 35.03 10.08
N ASN A 412 -7.31 35.74 10.97
CA ASN A 412 -6.58 36.97 10.64
C ASN A 412 -5.42 36.70 9.67
N GLU A 413 -4.63 35.64 9.88
CA GLU A 413 -3.53 35.28 8.98
C GLU A 413 -4.05 34.65 7.68
N SER A 414 -5.14 33.89 7.72
CA SER A 414 -5.78 33.36 6.51
C SER A 414 -6.23 34.48 5.56
N ARG A 415 -6.74 35.60 6.09
CA ARG A 415 -7.09 36.78 5.26
C ARG A 415 -5.87 37.33 4.53
N LEU A 416 -4.72 37.40 5.20
CA LEU A 416 -3.45 37.83 4.59
C LEU A 416 -2.91 36.79 3.61
N MET A 417 -3.07 35.49 3.90
CA MET A 417 -2.70 34.41 2.99
C MET A 417 -3.41 34.52 1.63
N LYS A 418 -4.62 35.10 1.55
CA LYS A 418 -5.31 35.34 0.26
C LYS A 418 -4.53 36.26 -0.68
N GLU A 419 -3.66 37.12 -0.14
CA GLU A 419 -2.87 38.08 -0.91
C GLU A 419 -1.52 37.51 -1.38
N ILE A 420 -1.14 36.32 -0.91
CA ILE A 420 0.12 35.67 -1.31
C ILE A 420 0.12 35.44 -2.82
N CYS A 421 1.14 35.95 -3.49
CA CYS A 421 1.25 35.89 -4.94
C CYS A 421 2.68 35.76 -5.46
N TYR A 422 3.67 35.72 -4.57
CA TYR A 422 5.08 35.53 -4.91
C TYR A 422 5.66 34.33 -4.16
N LEU A 423 6.55 33.63 -4.82
CA LEU A 423 7.44 32.63 -4.24
C LEU A 423 8.87 33.17 -4.34
N HIS A 424 9.58 33.23 -3.22
CA HIS A 424 11.02 33.48 -3.17
C HIS A 424 11.73 32.23 -2.69
N VAL A 425 12.85 31.90 -3.32
CA VAL A 425 13.64 30.72 -3.01
C VAL A 425 15.04 31.10 -2.58
N LYS A 426 15.50 30.47 -1.50
CA LYS A 426 16.88 30.56 -1.02
C LYS A 426 17.47 29.16 -0.96
N LEU A 427 18.64 28.97 -1.55
CA LEU A 427 19.37 27.70 -1.50
C LEU A 427 20.67 27.88 -0.72
N ASN A 428 20.95 26.98 0.20
CA ASN A 428 22.11 26.99 1.08
C ASN A 428 22.38 28.37 1.73
N GLY A 429 21.32 29.06 2.14
CA GLY A 429 21.42 30.40 2.71
C GLY A 429 21.74 31.53 1.70
N ASN A 430 21.80 31.26 0.40
CA ASN A 430 22.06 32.25 -0.66
C ASN A 430 20.83 32.47 -1.56
N GLU A 431 20.37 33.72 -1.64
CA GLU A 431 19.20 34.17 -2.42
C GLU A 431 19.50 34.44 -3.90
N LYS A 432 20.75 34.27 -4.33
CA LYS A 432 21.20 34.40 -5.73
C LYS A 432 21.74 33.09 -6.29
N MET A 433 21.77 32.02 -5.50
CA MET A 433 22.43 30.76 -5.89
C MET A 433 21.86 30.16 -7.18
N LEU A 434 20.54 30.25 -7.39
CA LEU A 434 19.88 29.77 -8.61
C LEU A 434 20.26 30.60 -9.85
N THR A 435 20.61 31.88 -9.68
CA THR A 435 21.05 32.75 -10.78
C THR A 435 22.55 32.68 -11.03
N GLU A 436 23.33 32.27 -10.03
CA GLU A 436 24.80 32.26 -10.08
C GLU A 436 25.38 30.88 -10.44
N SER A 437 24.67 29.79 -10.13
CA SER A 437 25.17 28.42 -10.31
C SER A 437 24.36 27.64 -11.35
N THR A 438 24.90 27.54 -12.56
CA THR A 438 24.34 26.70 -13.63
C THR A 438 24.48 25.21 -13.34
N LYS A 439 25.43 24.80 -12.48
CA LYS A 439 25.65 23.40 -12.08
C LYS A 439 24.46 22.78 -11.35
N LEU A 440 23.62 23.60 -10.71
CA LEU A 440 22.43 23.14 -9.99
C LEU A 440 21.23 22.92 -10.90
N LYS A 441 21.27 23.40 -12.15
CA LYS A 441 20.13 23.35 -13.08
C LYS A 441 19.63 21.93 -13.31
N ASP A 442 20.54 20.98 -13.42
CA ASP A 442 20.23 19.57 -13.69
C ASP A 442 20.12 18.74 -12.38
N GLN A 443 20.17 19.39 -11.22
CA GLN A 443 20.16 18.74 -9.90
C GLN A 443 18.98 19.19 -9.02
N ILE A 444 18.32 20.29 -9.38
CA ILE A 444 17.20 20.86 -8.62
C ILE A 444 16.12 21.32 -9.60
N HIS A 445 14.90 20.85 -9.43
CA HIS A 445 13.75 21.23 -10.26
C HIS A 445 12.63 21.83 -9.40
N PHE A 446 11.92 22.82 -9.94
CA PHE A 446 10.78 23.47 -9.27
C PHE A 446 9.50 23.28 -10.08
N TYR A 447 8.44 22.80 -9.41
CA TYR A 447 7.12 22.68 -10.02
C TYR A 447 6.09 23.47 -9.21
N ILE A 448 5.25 24.23 -9.92
CA ILE A 448 4.20 25.04 -9.31
C ILE A 448 2.85 24.57 -9.86
N ALA A 449 1.99 24.08 -8.98
CA ALA A 449 0.63 23.69 -9.32
C ALA A 449 -0.38 24.69 -8.77
N LYS A 450 -1.46 24.89 -9.52
CA LYS A 450 -2.51 25.87 -9.21
C LYS A 450 -3.49 25.42 -8.14
N THR A 451 -3.65 24.10 -8.01
CA THR A 451 -4.66 23.48 -7.15
C THR A 451 -3.98 22.97 -5.88
N PRO A 452 -4.44 23.36 -4.69
CA PRO A 452 -3.86 22.89 -3.44
C PRO A 452 -4.22 21.43 -3.15
N VAL A 453 -3.44 20.80 -2.28
CA VAL A 453 -3.69 19.47 -1.74
C VAL A 453 -4.79 19.53 -0.69
N VAL A 454 -5.92 18.88 -0.93
CA VAL A 454 -7.09 18.93 -0.04
C VAL A 454 -7.62 17.56 0.37
N TYR A 455 -7.34 16.51 -0.41
CA TYR A 455 -7.78 15.14 -0.13
C TYR A 455 -6.75 14.13 -0.67
N ASP A 456 -6.72 12.94 -0.09
CA ASP A 456 -5.88 11.84 -0.57
C ASP A 456 -6.46 11.22 -1.84
N HIS A 457 -5.71 11.00 -2.91
CA HIS A 457 -6.29 10.30 -4.05
C HIS A 457 -6.66 8.85 -3.68
N PRO A 458 -7.90 8.38 -3.96
CA PRO A 458 -8.32 7.04 -3.61
C PRO A 458 -7.58 6.02 -4.47
N LEU A 459 -7.25 4.88 -3.85
CA LEU A 459 -6.58 3.77 -4.52
C LEU A 459 -7.55 2.96 -5.40
N LEU A 460 -8.83 2.88 -5.01
CA LEU A 460 -9.82 2.09 -5.72
C LEU A 460 -10.41 2.83 -6.92
N VAL A 461 -10.33 2.20 -8.09
CA VAL A 461 -11.12 2.57 -9.27
C VAL A 461 -12.49 1.91 -9.16
N VAL A 462 -13.56 2.70 -9.18
CA VAL A 462 -14.94 2.23 -9.05
C VAL A 462 -15.64 2.33 -10.40
N PRO A 463 -16.16 1.22 -10.96
CA PRO A 463 -16.86 1.22 -12.25
C PRO A 463 -17.94 2.30 -12.33
N LYS A 464 -18.15 2.85 -13.52
CA LYS A 464 -19.06 4.00 -13.73
C LYS A 464 -20.50 3.73 -13.26
N ASP A 465 -20.98 2.50 -13.44
CA ASP A 465 -22.30 2.02 -13.01
C ASP A 465 -22.41 1.78 -11.50
N GLN A 466 -21.28 1.74 -10.78
CA GLN A 466 -21.19 1.54 -9.33
C GLN A 466 -20.72 2.80 -8.58
N TYR A 467 -20.31 3.85 -9.30
CA TYR A 467 -19.82 5.09 -8.70
C TYR A 467 -20.99 5.90 -8.14
N THR A 468 -20.97 6.15 -6.83
CA THR A 468 -22.04 6.83 -6.09
C THR A 468 -21.56 8.15 -5.48
N LEU A 469 -22.51 8.97 -5.02
CA LEU A 469 -22.20 10.19 -4.26
C LEU A 469 -21.35 9.90 -3.01
N GLU A 470 -21.55 8.75 -2.37
CA GLU A 470 -20.76 8.33 -1.21
C GLU A 470 -19.27 8.20 -1.57
N HIS A 471 -18.97 7.55 -2.71
CA HIS A 471 -17.59 7.43 -3.19
C HIS A 471 -16.95 8.80 -3.43
N HIS A 472 -17.71 9.76 -3.97
CA HIS A 472 -17.24 11.11 -4.21
C HIS A 472 -17.00 11.90 -2.92
N VAL A 473 -18.01 11.96 -2.04
CA VAL A 473 -17.98 12.79 -0.82
C VAL A 473 -16.97 12.27 0.20
N PHE A 474 -16.91 10.95 0.39
CA PHE A 474 -15.96 10.34 1.32
C PHE A 474 -14.65 9.93 0.65
N ASN A 475 -14.52 10.22 -0.65
CA ASN A 475 -13.29 10.02 -1.39
C ASN A 475 -12.75 8.57 -1.26
N ARG A 476 -13.68 7.61 -1.36
CA ARG A 476 -13.43 6.16 -1.21
C ARG A 476 -13.15 5.45 -2.54
N GLY A 477 -13.30 6.16 -3.66
CA GLY A 477 -13.06 5.63 -4.98
C GLY A 477 -13.04 6.71 -6.05
N ILE A 478 -12.41 6.40 -7.18
CA ILE A 478 -12.34 7.26 -8.36
C ILE A 478 -13.01 6.56 -9.55
N PRO A 479 -13.90 7.22 -10.32
CA PRO A 479 -14.44 6.60 -11.51
C PRO A 479 -13.40 6.62 -12.63
N PRO A 480 -13.41 5.66 -13.57
CA PRO A 480 -12.45 5.59 -14.68
C PRO A 480 -12.34 6.91 -15.45
N SER A 481 -13.45 7.63 -15.65
CA SER A 481 -13.49 8.92 -16.34
C SER A 481 -12.68 10.05 -15.68
N LYS A 482 -12.19 9.86 -14.46
CA LYS A 482 -11.34 10.82 -13.72
C LYS A 482 -9.87 10.43 -13.72
N LEU A 483 -9.52 9.25 -14.23
CA LEU A 483 -8.13 8.85 -14.44
C LEU A 483 -7.50 9.61 -15.60
N GLU A 484 -6.18 9.63 -15.67
CA GLU A 484 -5.48 10.13 -16.86
C GLU A 484 -5.66 9.20 -18.05
N LYS A 485 -5.57 9.74 -19.27
CA LYS A 485 -5.94 9.00 -20.49
C LYS A 485 -5.22 7.65 -20.64
N PRO A 486 -3.90 7.52 -20.39
CA PRO A 486 -3.24 6.22 -20.43
C PRO A 486 -3.84 5.19 -19.45
N CYS A 487 -4.20 5.59 -18.23
CA CYS A 487 -4.88 4.71 -17.27
C CYS A 487 -6.30 4.33 -17.71
N GLN A 488 -7.03 5.25 -18.37
CA GLN A 488 -8.35 4.93 -18.92
C GLN A 488 -8.26 3.84 -19.99
N ASP A 489 -7.30 3.96 -20.91
CA ASP A 489 -7.10 3.01 -22.01
C ASP A 489 -6.70 1.62 -21.48
N LEU A 490 -5.80 1.60 -20.48
CA LEU A 490 -5.43 0.38 -19.77
C LEU A 490 -6.62 -0.25 -19.04
N TYR A 491 -7.44 0.55 -18.35
CA TYR A 491 -8.62 0.09 -17.61
C TYR A 491 -9.64 -0.56 -18.55
N ASP A 492 -10.00 0.11 -19.64
CA ASP A 492 -11.00 -0.36 -20.61
C ASP A 492 -10.56 -1.69 -21.26
N THR A 493 -9.25 -1.91 -21.38
CA THR A 493 -8.69 -3.16 -21.92
C THR A 493 -8.89 -4.34 -20.98
N VAL A 494 -8.59 -4.18 -19.69
CA VAL A 494 -8.50 -5.32 -18.75
C VAL A 494 -9.77 -5.59 -17.94
N ILE A 495 -10.74 -4.68 -17.95
CA ILE A 495 -11.94 -4.77 -17.08
C ILE A 495 -12.80 -6.02 -17.33
N ASN A 496 -12.74 -6.58 -18.54
CA ASN A 496 -13.51 -7.77 -18.92
C ASN A 496 -12.72 -9.07 -18.88
N PHE A 497 -11.43 -9.04 -18.54
CA PHE A 497 -10.60 -10.25 -18.49
C PHE A 497 -11.09 -11.22 -17.41
N ARG A 498 -10.98 -12.52 -17.68
CA ARG A 498 -11.38 -13.62 -16.79
C ARG A 498 -10.37 -14.75 -16.90
N LEU A 499 -10.10 -15.44 -15.79
CA LEU A 499 -9.19 -16.60 -15.76
C LEU A 499 -9.94 -17.89 -16.09
N ASN A 500 -11.01 -18.17 -15.33
CA ASN A 500 -11.85 -19.33 -15.57
C ASN A 500 -12.75 -19.04 -16.78
N THR A 501 -12.58 -19.85 -17.82
CA THR A 501 -13.32 -19.78 -19.09
C THR A 501 -14.14 -21.05 -19.27
N ASP A 502 -15.06 -21.07 -20.23
CA ASP A 502 -15.84 -22.28 -20.51
C ASP A 502 -14.94 -23.48 -20.90
N ASP A 503 -13.80 -23.21 -21.58
CA ASP A 503 -12.81 -24.21 -21.97
C ASP A 503 -11.89 -24.67 -20.81
N PHE A 504 -11.75 -23.84 -19.77
CA PHE A 504 -10.93 -24.15 -18.60
C PHE A 504 -11.57 -23.53 -17.33
N PRO A 505 -12.67 -24.12 -16.83
CA PRO A 505 -13.52 -23.48 -15.81
C PRO A 505 -12.92 -23.51 -14.39
N ASP A 506 -11.90 -24.34 -14.18
CA ASP A 506 -11.25 -24.59 -12.90
C ASP A 506 -9.76 -24.19 -12.88
N LEU A 507 -9.33 -23.35 -13.83
CA LEU A 507 -7.93 -22.91 -13.94
C LEU A 507 -7.38 -22.41 -12.60
N THR A 508 -8.09 -21.52 -11.90
CA THR A 508 -7.61 -21.00 -10.60
C THR A 508 -7.40 -22.09 -9.55
N SER A 509 -8.25 -23.12 -9.55
CA SER A 509 -8.12 -24.25 -8.62
C SER A 509 -6.97 -25.18 -9.00
N VAL A 510 -6.68 -25.32 -10.29
CA VAL A 510 -5.52 -26.08 -10.77
C VAL A 510 -4.22 -25.36 -10.41
N ILE A 511 -4.17 -24.03 -10.54
CA ILE A 511 -3.02 -23.21 -10.12
C ILE A 511 -2.75 -23.41 -8.62
N ASP A 512 -3.78 -23.33 -7.77
CA ASP A 512 -3.64 -23.58 -6.32
C ASP A 512 -3.03 -24.96 -6.04
N LYS A 513 -3.50 -25.99 -6.73
CA LYS A 513 -2.97 -27.36 -6.58
C LYS A 513 -1.54 -27.48 -7.10
N SER A 514 -1.19 -26.79 -8.20
CA SER A 514 0.17 -26.74 -8.74
C SER A 514 1.16 -26.10 -7.74
N ILE A 515 0.72 -25.07 -7.02
CA ILE A 515 1.49 -24.41 -5.96
C ILE A 515 1.69 -25.35 -4.77
N GLN A 516 0.65 -26.09 -4.38
CA GLN A 516 0.67 -26.99 -3.22
C GLN A 516 1.44 -28.29 -3.49
N ASN A 517 1.50 -28.74 -4.74
CA ASN A 517 2.16 -29.98 -5.14
C ASN A 517 3.67 -29.76 -5.34
N PRO A 518 4.56 -30.41 -4.59
CA PRO A 518 6.01 -30.30 -4.79
C PRO A 518 6.51 -30.67 -6.19
N LYS A 519 5.73 -31.45 -6.95
CA LYS A 519 6.04 -31.80 -8.33
C LYS A 519 5.48 -30.81 -9.36
N GLY A 520 4.53 -29.96 -8.95
CA GLY A 520 3.89 -28.96 -9.80
C GLY A 520 4.87 -27.89 -10.26
N TRP A 521 4.63 -27.36 -11.46
CA TRP A 521 5.46 -26.34 -12.07
C TRP A 521 5.49 -25.07 -11.24
N CYS A 522 4.32 -24.60 -10.76
CA CYS A 522 4.23 -23.40 -9.95
C CYS A 522 5.09 -23.51 -8.68
N HIS A 523 5.01 -24.64 -7.96
CA HIS A 523 5.80 -24.89 -6.76
C HIS A 523 7.31 -24.80 -7.03
N LYS A 524 7.79 -25.53 -8.02
CA LYS A 524 9.21 -25.56 -8.40
C LYS A 524 9.70 -24.16 -8.79
N LYS A 525 8.92 -23.45 -9.61
CA LYS A 525 9.30 -22.12 -10.10
C LYS A 525 9.37 -21.09 -8.97
N LEU A 526 8.49 -21.18 -7.98
CA LEU A 526 8.52 -20.32 -6.79
C LEU A 526 9.78 -20.55 -5.94
N ILE A 527 10.20 -21.81 -5.77
CA ILE A 527 11.43 -22.17 -5.04
C ILE A 527 12.66 -21.61 -5.77
N GLU A 528 12.75 -21.79 -7.09
CA GLU A 528 13.86 -21.24 -7.91
C GLU A 528 14.03 -19.72 -7.73
N LYS A 529 12.93 -19.01 -7.48
CA LYS A 529 12.89 -17.55 -7.41
C LYS A 529 13.15 -16.96 -6.03
N ALA A 530 13.39 -17.77 -4.99
CA ALA A 530 13.52 -17.30 -3.61
C ALA A 530 14.58 -16.20 -3.42
N ASN A 531 15.58 -16.12 -4.30
CA ASN A 531 16.71 -15.21 -4.20
C ASN A 531 16.59 -13.97 -5.11
N ARG A 532 15.42 -13.74 -5.73
CA ARG A 532 15.25 -12.73 -6.79
C ARG A 532 15.34 -11.28 -6.29
N PHE A 533 15.13 -11.03 -4.99
CA PHE A 533 15.12 -9.68 -4.41
C PHE A 533 16.18 -9.50 -3.32
N GLY A 534 17.39 -10.01 -3.55
CA GLY A 534 18.50 -9.95 -2.60
C GLY A 534 18.55 -11.20 -1.71
N LYS A 535 18.53 -11.03 -0.38
CA LYS A 535 18.59 -12.18 0.54
C LYS A 535 17.45 -13.18 0.24
N PRO A 536 17.75 -14.49 0.18
CA PRO A 536 16.75 -15.55 -0.01
C PRO A 536 15.53 -15.38 0.90
N ASN A 537 14.34 -15.33 0.30
CA ASN A 537 13.07 -15.31 1.00
C ASN A 537 11.97 -15.98 0.16
N LEU A 538 11.48 -17.13 0.65
CA LEU A 538 10.46 -17.94 -0.03
C LEU A 538 9.10 -17.24 -0.16
N LYS A 539 8.84 -16.17 0.60
CA LYS A 539 7.60 -15.38 0.54
C LYS A 539 7.75 -14.09 -0.26
N ALA A 540 8.95 -13.56 -0.41
CA ALA A 540 9.21 -12.42 -1.28
C ALA A 540 9.34 -12.88 -2.74
N THR A 541 8.30 -13.49 -3.28
CA THR A 541 8.29 -14.02 -4.66
C THR A 541 6.85 -14.22 -5.14
N TYR A 542 6.64 -14.16 -6.44
CA TYR A 542 5.36 -14.41 -7.11
C TYR A 542 5.68 -14.92 -8.52
N LEU A 543 4.73 -15.56 -9.20
CA LEU A 543 4.92 -15.93 -10.62
C LEU A 543 4.44 -14.79 -11.51
N ARG A 544 5.15 -14.55 -12.61
CA ARG A 544 4.92 -13.46 -13.55
C ARG A 544 4.74 -14.02 -14.95
N LEU A 545 3.51 -14.03 -15.46
CA LEU A 545 3.16 -14.56 -16.78
C LEU A 545 2.84 -13.43 -17.74
N THR A 546 3.34 -13.48 -18.97
CA THR A 546 3.04 -12.44 -19.96
C THR A 546 1.90 -12.79 -20.88
N ALA A 547 1.07 -11.79 -21.19
CA ALA A 547 0.04 -11.89 -22.22
C ALA A 547 0.42 -10.95 -23.39
N GLY A 548 0.92 -11.54 -24.47
CA GLY A 548 1.39 -10.81 -25.65
C GLY A 548 2.89 -10.53 -25.67
N GLU A 549 3.34 -9.83 -26.71
CA GLU A 549 4.75 -9.52 -26.96
C GLU A 549 5.20 -8.21 -26.28
N ARG A 550 6.52 -8.04 -26.13
CA ARG A 550 7.14 -6.82 -25.62
C ARG A 550 7.18 -5.75 -26.73
N ALA A 551 6.30 -4.76 -26.62
CA ALA A 551 6.15 -3.70 -27.62
C ALA A 551 7.00 -2.43 -27.36
N GLY A 552 7.74 -2.38 -26.25
CA GLY A 552 8.65 -1.26 -25.92
C GLY A 552 7.95 0.03 -25.44
N ASN A 553 6.64 0.01 -25.24
CA ASN A 553 5.83 1.11 -24.72
C ASN A 553 5.43 0.91 -23.25
N ALA A 554 6.10 0.01 -22.54
CA ALA A 554 5.92 -0.29 -21.13
C ALA A 554 7.22 -0.85 -20.53
N PRO A 555 7.43 -0.72 -19.21
CA PRO A 555 8.52 -1.41 -18.53
C PRO A 555 8.32 -2.93 -18.60
N GLY A 556 9.10 -3.58 -19.46
CA GLY A 556 8.92 -4.98 -19.81
C GLY A 556 7.73 -5.19 -20.75
N HIS A 557 6.71 -5.92 -20.28
CA HIS A 557 5.53 -6.27 -21.08
C HIS A 557 4.30 -5.48 -20.62
N ASN A 558 3.42 -5.16 -21.57
CA ASN A 558 2.21 -4.38 -21.30
C ASN A 558 1.20 -5.10 -20.42
N PHE A 559 1.08 -6.43 -20.50
CA PHE A 559 0.08 -7.21 -19.77
C PHE A 559 0.74 -8.39 -19.09
N VAL A 560 0.55 -8.44 -17.77
CA VAL A 560 1.25 -9.38 -16.90
C VAL A 560 0.29 -9.93 -15.88
N ILE A 561 0.12 -11.25 -15.88
CA ILE A 561 -0.61 -11.95 -14.84
C ILE A 561 0.38 -12.30 -13.74
N GLU A 562 0.10 -11.84 -12.52
CA GLU A 562 0.90 -12.17 -11.34
C GLU A 562 0.14 -13.09 -10.41
N ILE A 563 0.76 -14.22 -10.06
CA ILE A 563 0.19 -15.25 -9.19
C ILE A 563 0.93 -15.18 -7.87
N TRP A 564 0.18 -14.91 -6.80
CA TRP A 564 0.66 -14.66 -5.45
C TRP A 564 0.21 -15.81 -4.54
N PRO A 565 1.07 -16.80 -4.26
CA PRO A 565 0.73 -17.86 -3.33
C PRO A 565 0.42 -17.32 -1.92
N PRO A 566 -0.15 -18.14 -1.03
CA PRO A 566 -0.53 -17.69 0.30
C PRO A 566 0.64 -17.08 1.10
N GLY A 567 0.46 -15.83 1.53
CA GLY A 567 1.45 -15.04 2.27
C GLY A 567 2.59 -14.44 1.44
N HIS A 568 2.56 -14.60 0.12
CA HIS A 568 3.59 -14.05 -0.76
C HIS A 568 3.41 -12.56 -1.01
N PHE A 569 4.51 -11.85 -1.26
CA PHE A 569 4.52 -10.41 -1.46
C PHE A 569 5.62 -9.95 -2.44
N SER A 570 5.43 -8.77 -3.02
CA SER A 570 6.47 -8.05 -3.75
C SER A 570 7.39 -7.29 -2.79
N PRO A 571 8.65 -6.97 -3.14
CA PRO A 571 9.35 -5.92 -2.41
C PRO A 571 8.58 -4.60 -2.49
N ILE A 572 8.97 -3.62 -1.68
CA ILE A 572 8.56 -2.24 -1.91
C ILE A 572 9.29 -1.75 -3.15
N HIS A 573 8.56 -1.30 -4.16
CA HIS A 573 9.13 -0.96 -5.46
C HIS A 573 8.40 0.21 -6.14
N ASN A 574 9.05 0.79 -7.15
CA ASN A 574 8.59 1.92 -7.95
C ASN A 574 8.63 1.58 -9.45
N HIS A 575 7.75 2.19 -10.24
CA HIS A 575 7.52 1.87 -11.65
C HIS A 575 7.98 2.97 -12.63
N SER A 576 8.89 3.85 -12.21
CA SER A 576 9.73 4.60 -13.13
C SER A 576 8.96 5.48 -14.13
N ASN A 577 7.88 6.12 -13.66
CA ASN A 577 6.91 6.94 -14.42
C ASN A 577 5.89 6.20 -15.27
N ALA A 578 5.82 4.88 -15.22
CA ALA A 578 4.78 4.17 -15.94
C ALA A 578 3.38 4.47 -15.36
N TYR A 579 2.39 4.57 -16.24
CA TYR A 579 1.00 4.41 -15.88
C TYR A 579 0.71 2.92 -15.72
N ALA A 580 -0.16 2.57 -14.77
CA ALA A 580 -0.61 1.20 -14.67
C ALA A 580 -2.02 1.05 -14.10
N ILE A 581 -2.63 -0.10 -14.42
CA ILE A 581 -3.84 -0.61 -13.81
C ILE A 581 -3.53 -2.01 -13.25
N ILE A 582 -4.00 -2.26 -12.05
CA ILE A 582 -3.90 -3.57 -11.40
C ILE A 582 -5.32 -4.01 -11.05
N ARG A 583 -5.74 -5.15 -11.60
CA ARG A 583 -7.04 -5.74 -11.31
C ARG A 583 -6.87 -7.11 -10.67
N VAL A 584 -7.59 -7.35 -9.59
CA VAL A 584 -7.62 -8.66 -8.93
C VAL A 584 -8.57 -9.58 -9.69
N LEU A 585 -8.04 -10.64 -10.28
CA LEU A 585 -8.80 -11.64 -11.05
C LEU A 585 -9.28 -12.81 -10.18
N SER A 586 -8.60 -13.09 -9.07
CA SER A 586 -8.98 -14.14 -8.10
C SER A 586 -8.33 -13.85 -6.74
N GLY A 587 -9.03 -14.13 -5.65
CA GLY A 587 -8.51 -13.96 -4.28
C GLY A 587 -8.49 -12.51 -3.82
N GLU A 588 -7.55 -12.19 -2.93
CA GLU A 588 -7.39 -10.84 -2.39
C GLU A 588 -5.93 -10.46 -2.15
N THR A 589 -5.60 -9.18 -2.26
CA THR A 589 -4.25 -8.67 -2.00
C THR A 589 -4.33 -7.36 -1.23
N LEU A 590 -3.35 -7.14 -0.35
CA LEU A 590 -3.14 -5.87 0.33
C LEU A 590 -2.16 -5.04 -0.47
N ALA A 591 -2.63 -3.87 -0.93
CA ALA A 591 -1.77 -2.82 -1.45
C ALA A 591 -1.34 -1.90 -0.31
N LYS A 592 -0.02 -1.71 -0.19
CA LYS A 592 0.59 -0.74 0.71
C LYS A 592 1.26 0.35 -0.11
N LEU A 593 0.79 1.58 0.02
CA LEU A 593 1.36 2.75 -0.67
C LEU A 593 2.28 3.52 0.29
N TYR A 594 3.43 3.94 -0.23
CA TYR A 594 4.44 4.71 0.48
C TYR A 594 4.76 6.03 -0.26
N PRO A 595 5.30 7.05 0.45
CA PRO A 595 5.53 8.36 -0.16
C PRO A 595 6.65 8.37 -1.22
N ALA A 596 7.72 7.60 -1.03
CA ALA A 596 8.85 7.55 -1.95
C ALA A 596 9.66 6.27 -1.74
N LEU A 597 10.37 5.81 -2.76
CA LEU A 597 11.28 4.68 -2.62
C LEU A 597 12.59 5.14 -1.95
N ASN A 598 12.81 4.79 -0.69
CA ASN A 598 14.04 5.10 0.03
C ASN A 598 14.34 4.04 1.12
N LEU A 599 15.58 3.97 1.62
CA LEU A 599 15.95 2.96 2.63
C LEU A 599 15.35 3.21 4.02
N SER A 600 14.87 4.43 4.29
CA SER A 600 14.19 4.77 5.54
C SER A 600 12.68 4.57 5.47
N ILE A 601 12.17 3.92 4.41
CA ILE A 601 10.73 3.91 4.09
C ILE A 601 9.89 3.23 5.16
N LEU A 602 10.47 2.26 5.89
CA LEU A 602 9.79 1.50 6.93
C LEU A 602 9.39 2.36 8.14
N GLN A 603 9.93 3.58 8.22
CA GLN A 603 9.55 4.55 9.24
C GLN A 603 8.28 5.34 8.87
N TYR A 604 7.84 5.28 7.60
CA TYR A 604 6.57 5.85 7.16
C TYR A 604 5.43 4.86 7.36
N LYS A 605 4.30 5.35 7.87
CA LYS A 605 3.06 4.58 7.91
C LYS A 605 2.45 4.50 6.50
N PRO A 606 2.36 3.32 5.88
CA PRO A 606 1.77 3.21 4.55
C PRO A 606 0.27 3.45 4.58
N ILE A 607 -0.27 3.88 3.44
CA ILE A 607 -1.70 3.79 3.18
C ILE A 607 -1.98 2.35 2.75
N GLU A 608 -2.94 1.72 3.42
CA GLU A 608 -3.26 0.31 3.22
C GLU A 608 -4.65 0.17 2.60
N GLN A 609 -4.76 -0.64 1.54
CA GLN A 609 -6.02 -0.97 0.89
C GLN A 609 -6.07 -2.46 0.55
N ILE A 610 -7.09 -3.16 1.07
CA ILE A 610 -7.39 -4.52 0.64
C ILE A 610 -8.15 -4.45 -0.69
N LEU A 611 -7.67 -5.21 -1.66
CA LEU A 611 -8.24 -5.37 -2.98
C LEU A 611 -8.79 -6.79 -3.07
N HIS A 612 -10.11 -6.93 -3.16
CA HIS A 612 -10.77 -8.21 -3.35
C HIS A 612 -10.93 -8.52 -4.84
N GLU A 613 -11.30 -9.75 -5.19
CA GLU A 613 -11.66 -10.14 -6.55
C GLU A 613 -12.57 -9.12 -7.24
N GLY A 614 -12.19 -8.71 -8.46
CA GLY A 614 -12.85 -7.67 -9.24
C GLY A 614 -12.40 -6.24 -8.93
N SER A 615 -11.74 -6.00 -7.79
CA SER A 615 -11.22 -4.67 -7.43
C SER A 615 -10.12 -4.23 -8.40
N VAL A 616 -10.08 -2.92 -8.65
CA VAL A 616 -9.10 -2.29 -9.53
C VAL A 616 -8.40 -1.17 -8.77
N THR A 617 -7.07 -1.14 -8.84
CA THR A 617 -6.24 -0.01 -8.41
C THR A 617 -5.43 0.51 -9.60
N TRP A 618 -4.78 1.66 -9.42
CA TRP A 618 -4.15 2.40 -10.51
C TRP A 618 -2.90 3.13 -10.03
N MET A 619 -2.03 3.47 -10.97
CA MET A 619 -0.90 4.36 -10.76
C MET A 619 -0.67 5.26 -11.98
N SER A 620 -0.12 6.44 -11.73
CA SER A 620 0.34 7.41 -12.73
C SER A 620 1.77 7.81 -12.39
N PRO A 621 2.54 8.47 -13.27
CA PRO A 621 3.85 9.03 -12.90
C PRO A 621 3.77 9.89 -11.63
N SER A 622 2.58 10.43 -11.36
CA SER A 622 2.40 11.35 -10.25
C SER A 622 1.99 10.75 -8.90
N LEU A 623 1.32 9.61 -8.94
CA LEU A 623 0.57 9.05 -7.82
C LEU A 623 0.62 7.52 -7.84
N ASN A 624 0.65 6.95 -6.64
CA ASN A 624 0.58 5.51 -6.36
C ASN A 624 1.78 4.69 -6.87
N GLN A 625 2.92 5.32 -7.17
CA GLN A 625 4.08 4.67 -7.79
C GLN A 625 4.79 3.69 -6.86
N THR A 626 5.08 4.10 -5.63
CA THR A 626 5.89 3.32 -4.68
C THR A 626 5.01 2.47 -3.78
N HIS A 627 4.92 1.17 -4.05
CA HIS A 627 4.02 0.30 -3.32
C HIS A 627 4.56 -1.12 -3.10
N GLN A 628 3.83 -1.88 -2.29
CA GLN A 628 3.97 -3.31 -2.11
C GLN A 628 2.59 -3.98 -2.25
N LEU A 629 2.56 -5.12 -2.93
CA LEU A 629 1.41 -6.02 -2.95
C LEU A 629 1.72 -7.26 -2.10
N LYS A 630 0.72 -7.73 -1.35
CA LYS A 630 0.84 -8.93 -0.52
C LYS A 630 -0.45 -9.73 -0.54
N ASN A 631 -0.37 -11.01 -0.86
CA ASN A 631 -1.45 -11.93 -0.55
C ASN A 631 -1.56 -12.05 0.99
N VAL A 632 -2.67 -11.54 1.53
CA VAL A 632 -2.95 -11.55 2.97
C VAL A 632 -3.46 -12.89 3.46
N ASP A 633 -3.98 -13.72 2.55
CA ASP A 633 -4.33 -15.09 2.86
C ASP A 633 -3.04 -15.90 3.04
N LEU A 634 -2.84 -16.46 4.23
CA LEU A 634 -1.64 -17.21 4.59
C LEU A 634 -1.79 -18.72 4.32
N TYR A 635 -3.01 -19.22 4.12
CA TYR A 635 -3.30 -20.66 4.09
C TYR A 635 -4.34 -21.10 3.07
N GLY A 636 -5.14 -20.17 2.54
CA GLY A 636 -6.19 -20.44 1.57
C GLY A 636 -5.66 -20.36 0.15
N LYS A 637 -6.32 -19.54 -0.68
CA LYS A 637 -6.06 -19.53 -2.12
C LYS A 637 -4.95 -18.56 -2.49
N CYS A 638 -4.28 -18.84 -3.61
CA CYS A 638 -3.47 -17.83 -4.24
C CYS A 638 -4.33 -16.63 -4.66
N CYS A 639 -3.74 -15.44 -4.61
CA CYS A 639 -4.28 -14.26 -5.27
C CYS A 639 -3.72 -14.22 -6.69
N ILE A 640 -4.51 -13.79 -7.66
CA ILE A 640 -4.08 -13.63 -9.05
C ILE A 640 -4.52 -12.26 -9.52
N THR A 641 -3.57 -11.47 -10.02
CA THR A 641 -3.81 -10.13 -10.54
C THR A 641 -3.44 -10.07 -12.02
N ILE A 642 -4.11 -9.19 -12.78
CA ILE A 642 -3.58 -8.69 -14.05
C ILE A 642 -3.05 -7.28 -13.79
N GLN A 643 -1.78 -7.07 -14.10
CA GLN A 643 -1.13 -5.77 -14.11
C GLN A 643 -0.91 -5.38 -15.56
N CYS A 644 -1.23 -4.12 -15.90
CA CYS A 644 -0.91 -3.59 -17.21
C CYS A 644 -0.30 -2.21 -17.13
N TYR A 645 0.71 -1.98 -17.96
CA TYR A 645 1.58 -0.80 -17.90
C TYR A 645 1.66 -0.09 -19.25
N ALA A 646 1.91 1.21 -19.19
CA ALA A 646 2.26 2.02 -20.36
C ALA A 646 3.15 3.19 -19.95
N TYR A 647 4.13 3.54 -20.78
CA TYR A 647 4.80 4.84 -20.69
C TYR A 647 3.85 5.95 -21.11
N GLY A 648 3.99 7.12 -20.47
CA GLY A 648 3.26 8.31 -20.87
C GLY A 648 3.74 8.85 -22.21
N PRO A 649 2.91 9.60 -22.95
CA PRO A 649 3.36 10.31 -24.16
C PRO A 649 4.49 11.30 -23.89
N GLU A 650 4.64 11.74 -22.64
CA GLU A 650 5.70 12.62 -22.17
C GLU A 650 7.03 11.90 -21.92
N ASP A 651 7.03 10.59 -21.66
CA ASP A 651 8.24 9.85 -21.34
C ASP A 651 9.07 9.60 -22.62
N GLN A 652 10.28 10.16 -22.66
CA GLN A 652 11.21 10.01 -23.78
C GLN A 652 12.37 9.04 -23.46
N GLN A 653 12.45 8.55 -22.22
CA GLN A 653 13.55 7.71 -21.75
C GLN A 653 13.16 6.23 -21.73
N HIS A 654 11.88 5.93 -21.46
CA HIS A 654 11.35 4.57 -21.38
C HIS A 654 12.21 3.68 -20.48
N TYR A 655 12.34 4.05 -19.21
CA TYR A 655 13.14 3.28 -18.26
C TYR A 655 12.52 1.89 -18.02
N GLU A 656 13.27 0.83 -18.31
CA GLU A 656 12.72 -0.53 -18.45
C GLU A 656 12.68 -1.35 -17.17
N PHE A 657 13.27 -0.88 -16.07
CA PHE A 657 13.37 -1.62 -14.80
C PHE A 657 12.36 -1.12 -13.77
N PHE A 658 12.16 -1.91 -12.71
CA PHE A 658 11.53 -1.44 -11.48
C PHE A 658 12.59 -1.34 -10.38
N ASP A 659 12.64 -0.19 -9.71
CA ASP A 659 13.51 -0.03 -8.56
C ASP A 659 12.82 -0.59 -7.32
N TYR A 660 13.55 -1.34 -6.50
CA TYR A 660 12.99 -1.96 -5.30
C TYR A 660 13.94 -1.92 -4.12
N ILE A 661 13.40 -1.91 -2.91
CA ILE A 661 14.19 -2.11 -1.70
C ILE A 661 14.44 -3.61 -1.56
N ALA A 662 15.72 -3.99 -1.56
CA ALA A 662 16.10 -5.39 -1.42
C ALA A 662 15.69 -5.93 -0.05
N ASN A 663 15.57 -7.26 0.04
CA ASN A 663 15.16 -7.96 1.27
C ASN A 663 16.14 -7.79 2.44
N ASP A 664 17.33 -7.23 2.19
CA ASP A 664 18.28 -6.84 3.24
C ASP A 664 17.95 -5.49 3.89
N GLU A 665 16.99 -4.74 3.31
CA GLU A 665 16.54 -3.40 3.72
C GLU A 665 17.67 -2.35 3.72
N ARG A 666 18.77 -2.63 3.01
CA ARG A 666 20.00 -1.81 2.99
C ARG A 666 20.39 -1.33 1.61
N SER A 667 19.78 -1.88 0.56
CA SER A 667 20.08 -1.52 -0.82
C SER A 667 18.84 -1.33 -1.67
N ILE A 668 18.98 -0.47 -2.69
CA ILE A 668 18.01 -0.35 -3.78
C ILE A 668 18.55 -1.21 -4.92
N GLY A 669 17.75 -2.17 -5.38
CA GLY A 669 18.04 -3.01 -6.54
C GLY A 669 17.23 -2.60 -7.76
N HIS A 670 17.67 -3.05 -8.93
CA HIS A 670 16.98 -2.87 -10.21
C HIS A 670 16.42 -4.21 -10.67
N PHE A 671 15.11 -4.29 -10.81
CA PHE A 671 14.41 -5.48 -11.25
C PHE A 671 14.15 -5.40 -12.74
N ASP A 672 14.74 -6.32 -13.51
CA ASP A 672 14.34 -6.54 -14.90
C ASP A 672 13.01 -7.33 -14.91
N PRO A 673 11.92 -6.75 -15.43
CA PRO A 673 10.60 -7.37 -15.49
C PRO A 673 10.53 -8.47 -16.56
N ILE A 674 11.39 -9.47 -16.46
CA ILE A 674 11.38 -10.69 -17.27
C ILE A 674 10.26 -11.63 -16.77
N PRO A 675 9.41 -12.16 -17.68
CA PRO A 675 8.42 -13.17 -17.33
C PRO A 675 9.04 -14.50 -16.95
N ASP A 676 8.32 -15.29 -16.16
CA ASP A 676 8.66 -16.69 -15.91
C ASP A 676 8.19 -17.60 -17.05
N MET A 677 7.11 -17.23 -17.73
CA MET A 677 6.53 -17.92 -18.89
C MET A 677 5.51 -17.01 -19.61
N ASN A 678 5.21 -17.26 -20.88
CA ASN A 678 4.02 -16.66 -21.49
C ASN A 678 2.75 -17.40 -21.05
N PHE A 679 1.61 -16.72 -21.08
CA PHE A 679 0.35 -17.27 -20.58
C PHE A 679 -0.14 -18.48 -21.38
N PHE A 680 0.12 -18.53 -22.69
CA PHE A 680 -0.32 -19.63 -23.55
C PHE A 680 0.35 -20.96 -23.15
N ASP A 681 1.67 -20.95 -23.01
CA ASP A 681 2.43 -22.13 -22.59
C ASP A 681 2.05 -22.56 -21.17
N PHE A 682 1.84 -21.58 -20.28
CA PHE A 682 1.41 -21.84 -18.91
C PHE A 682 0.07 -22.57 -18.86
N ILE A 683 -0.91 -22.17 -19.68
CA ILE A 683 -2.18 -22.88 -19.80
C ILE A 683 -2.00 -24.31 -20.29
N GLY A 684 -1.07 -24.55 -21.22
CA GLY A 684 -0.71 -25.91 -21.66
C GLY A 684 -0.24 -26.79 -20.50
N ILE A 685 0.64 -26.27 -19.65
CA ILE A 685 1.12 -26.99 -18.45
C ILE A 685 -0.02 -27.22 -17.45
N MET A 686 -0.84 -26.19 -17.17
CA MET A 686 -1.97 -26.35 -16.24
C MET A 686 -3.00 -27.36 -16.76
N ARG A 687 -3.22 -27.47 -18.07
CA ARG A 687 -4.07 -28.52 -18.65
C ARG A 687 -3.49 -29.92 -18.43
N GLN A 688 -2.17 -30.08 -18.54
CA GLN A 688 -1.52 -31.35 -18.26
C GLN A 688 -1.62 -31.72 -16.78
N GLU A 689 -1.26 -30.79 -15.87
CA GLU A 689 -1.35 -31.03 -14.42
C GLU A 689 -2.78 -31.29 -13.97
N ARG A 690 -3.77 -30.63 -14.60
CA ARG A 690 -5.19 -30.89 -14.37
C ARG A 690 -5.53 -32.36 -14.61
N GLN A 691 -5.08 -32.95 -15.71
CA GLN A 691 -5.34 -34.36 -16.02
C GLN A 691 -4.75 -35.27 -14.93
N ASP A 692 -3.52 -35.01 -14.52
CA ASP A 692 -2.84 -35.80 -13.48
C ASP A 692 -3.56 -35.69 -12.12
N ILE A 693 -4.08 -34.51 -11.79
CA ILE A 693 -4.82 -34.22 -10.55
C ILE A 693 -6.19 -34.91 -10.49
N PHE A 694 -6.89 -35.02 -11.63
CA PHE A 694 -8.24 -35.58 -11.69
C PHE A 694 -8.28 -37.04 -12.15
N SER A 695 -7.14 -37.60 -12.55
CA SER A 695 -6.99 -39.04 -12.87
C SER A 695 -6.48 -39.87 -11.68
N SER A 696 -6.08 -39.21 -10.59
CA SER A 696 -5.76 -39.80 -9.28
C SER A 696 -6.92 -39.67 -8.30
#